data_AF-A0A7S1S8F1-F1
#
_entry.id   AF-A0A7S1S8F1-F1
#
_cell.length_a   1.000
_cell.length_b   1.000
_cell.length_c   1.000
_cell.angle_alpha   90.00
_cell.angle_beta   90.00
_cell.angle_gamma   90.00
#
_symmetry.space_group_name_H-M   'P 1'
#
loop_
_entity.id
_entity.type
_entity.pdbx_description
1 polymer ?
#
loop_
_entity_poly.entity_id
_entity_poly.type
_entity_poly.pdbx_seq_one_letter_code
_entity_poly.pdbx_strand_id
1 'polypeptide(L)'
;TILGLWSLASMSFGVFMGRYVNTEYMQSYWRIRAAGSGLSGVDAAASEVASLGDEAAIISFTEGTIVDDRRTIGYVAKGTIYCVAPVMRRAMPSAPVEFWAAGVGCCERRSNFDCGSARLPGGSLTALTYTAEGDKYFAEAVKEAASVYSITVGKRAQRVFFEGDPAVFIDDLWREAVVAAILAAVFHFCTCIIVSTALQKAGVRWVGGARGLLPGDELAAEDMLLRGGAARGKDKSSTHDHLRNVLDPRASWVEEKPERSCLGCGPRHYWVFHSLEEQHVEEIEKQIWFSESRTLDQGCDPSFFDRVVIAEDGGFNEVATLMKSINWYRYFSAFLTVGMIVYNICYILKSDAHMITSDDAGGHMYLISETVIKPPLDFVLRMLHIEGTGRFNANVVVPIMEIACLLLVLVWVTVLAVEAALVEPRSRRRWKNLSRVLFNFPPAIAGFSSMSLLHYVNPSVLIEHIVEYSHRRASLEPVLAWTKFVVLRLLCLVIGVDAFLMKFRMTAQYINQEDIDMRCVCQLAGFILQLIGIVPVSIIVRERLLRAFFGGEDASEDIEEKAKEMTYHALLCREMYRHSQSDLDFVVMVLSFNDVDFQGLMLNMNSSKMGPRTSLEVKGNAQVTKKNSVEGRKSLEEDLENDFLEVARAASISKARRGARPGATTRKPREGRAGGGSPPSPICP
;
A
#
# COMPACT_ATOMS: atom_id res chain seq x y z
N THR A 1 -23.90 -6.67 21.46
CA THR A 1 -24.09 -5.21 21.65
C THR A 1 -22.81 -4.51 22.07
N ILE A 2 -22.20 -4.80 23.23
CA ILE A 2 -21.00 -4.10 23.73
C ILE A 2 -19.87 -4.05 22.69
N LEU A 3 -19.51 -5.19 22.07
CA LEU A 3 -18.50 -5.25 21.01
C LEU A 3 -18.81 -4.29 19.85
N GLY A 4 -20.06 -4.24 19.39
CA GLY A 4 -20.49 -3.35 18.31
C GLY A 4 -20.42 -1.86 18.68
N LEU A 5 -20.75 -1.50 19.93
CA LEU A 5 -20.54 -0.12 20.43
C LEU A 5 -19.05 0.24 20.49
N TRP A 6 -18.19 -0.72 20.85
CA TRP A 6 -16.74 -0.50 20.87
C TRP A 6 -16.12 -0.38 19.48
N SER A 7 -16.60 -1.18 18.51
CA SER A 7 -16.26 -1.04 17.09
C SER A 7 -16.70 0.32 16.56
N LEU A 8 -17.92 0.77 16.87
CA LEU A 8 -18.41 2.10 16.49
C LEU A 8 -17.56 3.22 17.08
N ALA A 9 -17.22 3.14 18.37
CA ALA A 9 -16.33 4.10 19.03
C ALA A 9 -14.93 4.14 18.39
N SER A 10 -14.39 2.97 18.03
CA SER A 10 -13.11 2.85 17.33
C SER A 10 -13.14 3.48 15.93
N MET A 11 -14.21 3.27 15.17
CA MET A 11 -14.43 3.93 13.88
C MET A 11 -14.54 5.45 14.04
N SER A 12 -15.30 5.94 15.01
CA SER A 12 -15.43 7.37 15.29
C SER A 12 -14.10 8.02 15.67
N PHE A 13 -13.28 7.34 16.48
CA PHE A 13 -11.93 7.81 16.82
C PHE A 13 -11.02 7.85 15.58
N GLY A 14 -11.04 6.81 14.74
CA GLY A 14 -10.28 6.77 13.49
C GLY A 14 -10.67 7.89 12.52
N VAL A 15 -11.97 8.18 12.36
CA VAL A 15 -12.46 9.30 11.55
C VAL A 15 -12.05 10.65 12.13
N PHE A 16 -12.16 10.83 13.46
CA PHE A 16 -11.75 12.07 14.12
C PHE A 16 -10.24 12.34 13.95
N MET A 17 -9.40 11.35 14.25
CA MET A 17 -7.95 11.50 14.13
C MET A 17 -7.50 11.61 12.67
N GLY A 18 -8.14 10.89 11.74
CA GLY A 18 -7.90 11.05 10.31
C GLY A 18 -8.23 12.45 9.81
N ARG A 19 -9.33 13.05 10.27
CA ARG A 19 -9.66 14.45 9.97
C ARG A 19 -8.64 15.42 10.57
N TYR A 20 -8.23 15.25 11.82
CA TYR A 20 -7.21 16.08 12.47
C TYR A 20 -5.87 16.04 11.72
N VAL A 21 -5.35 14.84 11.43
CA VAL A 21 -4.09 14.68 10.68
C VAL A 21 -4.23 15.28 9.26
N ASN A 22 -5.42 15.17 8.66
CA ASN A 22 -5.66 15.77 7.35
C ASN A 22 -5.65 17.30 7.37
N THR A 23 -6.31 17.95 8.34
CA THR A 23 -6.40 19.42 8.42
C THR A 23 -5.08 20.05 8.83
N GLU A 24 -4.40 19.51 9.85
CA GLU A 24 -3.16 20.10 10.36
C GLU A 24 -1.97 19.89 9.43
N TYR A 25 -1.83 18.69 8.84
CA TYR A 25 -0.62 18.30 8.11
C TYR A 25 -0.87 18.02 6.62
N MET A 26 -1.78 17.10 6.31
CA MET A 26 -1.84 16.53 4.95
C MET A 26 -2.36 17.52 3.89
N GLN A 27 -3.26 18.45 4.24
CA GLN A 27 -3.70 19.50 3.30
C GLN A 27 -2.53 20.40 2.88
N SER A 28 -1.70 20.83 3.82
CA SER A 28 -0.49 21.61 3.53
C SER A 28 0.50 20.79 2.70
N TYR A 29 0.75 19.54 3.08
CA TYR A 29 1.63 18.61 2.38
C TYR A 29 1.21 18.39 0.92
N TRP A 30 -0.04 17.97 0.69
CA TRP A 30 -0.55 17.67 -0.63
C TRP A 30 -0.67 18.92 -1.49
N ARG A 31 -1.06 20.08 -0.94
CA ARG A 31 -1.07 21.34 -1.68
C ARG A 31 0.32 21.72 -2.21
N ILE A 32 1.34 21.62 -1.36
CA ILE A 32 2.72 21.92 -1.76
C ILE A 32 3.22 20.92 -2.81
N ARG A 33 2.89 19.64 -2.66
CA ARG A 33 3.30 18.57 -3.59
C ARG A 33 2.52 18.60 -4.93
N ALA A 34 1.23 18.92 -4.93
CA ALA A 34 0.36 18.94 -6.10
C ALA A 34 0.53 20.21 -6.95
N ALA A 35 0.94 21.33 -6.36
CA ALA A 35 1.28 22.54 -7.10
C ALA A 35 2.45 22.33 -8.10
N GLY A 36 3.21 21.24 -7.95
CA GLY A 36 4.01 20.61 -9.01
C GLY A 36 5.28 21.35 -9.47
N SER A 37 5.37 22.65 -9.24
CA SER A 37 6.56 23.47 -9.50
C SER A 37 6.48 24.78 -8.73
N GLY A 38 7.51 25.11 -7.95
CA GLY A 38 7.65 26.44 -7.38
C GLY A 38 7.94 27.49 -8.47
N LEU A 39 7.33 28.68 -8.36
CA LEU A 39 7.70 29.82 -9.19
C LEU A 39 9.07 30.33 -8.75
N SER A 40 10.04 30.46 -9.66
CA SER A 40 11.36 31.00 -9.35
C SER A 40 11.66 32.28 -10.12
N GLY A 41 12.47 33.17 -9.53
CA GLY A 41 12.80 34.47 -10.11
C GLY A 41 11.67 35.50 -10.02
N VAL A 42 10.79 35.41 -9.03
CA VAL A 42 9.67 36.34 -8.85
C VAL A 42 10.15 37.71 -8.35
N ASP A 43 9.88 38.79 -9.08
CA ASP A 43 10.12 40.15 -8.56
C ASP A 43 8.95 40.58 -7.68
N ALA A 44 9.24 40.88 -6.41
CA ALA A 44 8.24 41.29 -5.42
C ALA A 44 7.53 42.62 -5.78
N ALA A 45 8.04 43.41 -6.73
CA ALA A 45 7.43 44.64 -7.21
C ALA A 45 6.52 44.46 -8.47
N ALA A 46 6.45 43.25 -9.05
CA ALA A 46 5.75 43.03 -10.33
C ALA A 46 4.29 42.57 -10.14
N SER A 47 3.34 43.47 -10.43
CA SER A 47 1.89 43.24 -10.24
C SER A 47 1.31 42.06 -11.03
N GLU A 48 1.85 41.76 -12.21
CA GLU A 48 1.41 40.59 -13.01
C GLU A 48 1.78 39.25 -12.37
N VAL A 49 2.82 39.19 -11.54
CA VAL A 49 3.28 37.91 -10.96
C VAL A 49 2.44 37.51 -9.73
N ALA A 50 1.77 38.48 -9.09
CA ALA A 50 0.83 38.23 -8.00
C ALA A 50 -0.37 37.37 -8.43
N SER A 51 -0.81 37.46 -9.69
CA SER A 51 -1.90 36.60 -10.20
C SER A 51 -1.45 35.19 -10.56
N LEU A 52 -0.15 34.98 -10.83
CA LEU A 52 0.44 33.65 -11.08
C LEU A 52 0.76 32.92 -9.78
N GLY A 53 1.05 33.67 -8.71
CA GLY A 53 1.27 33.11 -7.37
C GLY A 53 0.06 32.40 -6.78
N ASP A 54 -1.17 32.68 -7.26
CA ASP A 54 -2.40 32.02 -6.76
C ASP A 54 -2.40 30.51 -7.08
N GLU A 55 -1.67 30.08 -8.12
CA GLU A 55 -1.50 28.67 -8.50
C GLU A 55 -0.26 28.00 -7.85
N ALA A 56 0.65 28.77 -7.27
CA ALA A 56 1.95 28.28 -6.81
C ALA A 56 1.99 28.13 -5.29
N ALA A 57 2.34 26.92 -4.80
CA ALA A 57 2.53 26.71 -3.37
C ALA A 57 3.88 27.22 -2.84
N ILE A 58 4.89 27.33 -3.72
CA ILE A 58 6.26 27.74 -3.43
C ILE A 58 6.63 28.91 -4.36
N ILE A 59 7.18 29.99 -3.81
CA ILE A 59 7.63 31.18 -4.54
C ILE A 59 9.06 31.51 -4.14
N SER A 60 10.01 31.42 -5.06
CA SER A 60 11.39 31.88 -4.90
C SER A 60 11.58 33.25 -5.57
N PHE A 61 11.74 34.29 -4.76
CA PHE A 61 11.91 35.68 -5.18
C PHE A 61 13.28 35.96 -5.83
N THR A 62 13.39 37.07 -6.57
CA THR A 62 14.67 37.57 -7.10
C THR A 62 15.60 38.09 -6.00
N GLU A 63 16.91 38.03 -6.27
CA GLU A 63 17.92 38.64 -5.39
C GLU A 63 17.68 40.14 -5.16
N GLY A 64 17.88 40.58 -3.90
CA GLY A 64 17.62 41.95 -3.45
C GLY A 64 16.18 42.19 -2.95
N THR A 65 15.31 41.18 -2.99
CA THR A 65 14.05 41.15 -2.24
C THR A 65 14.34 41.03 -0.74
N ILE A 66 13.59 41.77 0.08
CA ILE A 66 13.64 41.75 1.55
C ILE A 66 12.23 41.82 2.14
N VAL A 67 12.07 41.28 3.34
CA VAL A 67 10.95 41.59 4.23
C VAL A 67 11.30 42.85 5.02
N ASP A 68 10.46 43.88 5.00
CA ASP A 68 10.71 45.14 5.70
C ASP A 68 10.17 45.09 7.14
N ASP A 69 11.02 44.66 8.08
CA ASP A 69 10.70 44.50 9.50
C ASP A 69 10.30 45.80 10.21
N ARG A 70 10.56 46.97 9.60
CA ARG A 70 10.23 48.30 10.13
C ARG A 70 8.79 48.74 9.85
N ARG A 71 8.13 48.12 8.87
CA ARG A 71 6.73 48.42 8.47
C ARG A 71 5.80 47.25 8.76
N THR A 72 6.04 46.62 9.90
CA THR A 72 5.33 45.46 10.45
C THR A 72 4.09 45.89 11.24
N ILE A 73 2.98 45.15 11.12
CA ILE A 73 1.85 45.24 12.06
C ILE A 73 1.57 43.87 12.68
N GLY A 74 1.35 43.87 14.00
CA GLY A 74 0.82 42.73 14.76
C GLY A 74 -0.63 42.97 15.15
N TYR A 75 -1.57 42.48 14.33
CA TYR A 75 -3.01 42.61 14.56
C TYR A 75 -3.50 41.58 15.60
N VAL A 76 -4.17 42.02 16.65
CA VAL A 76 -4.58 41.14 17.77
C VAL A 76 -6.03 40.70 17.61
N ALA A 77 -6.26 39.40 17.42
CA ALA A 77 -7.60 38.82 17.38
C ALA A 77 -7.66 37.52 18.20
N LYS A 78 -8.75 37.33 18.96
CA LYS A 78 -8.98 36.15 19.84
C LYS A 78 -7.84 35.81 20.83
N GLY A 79 -6.99 36.78 21.17
CA GLY A 79 -5.81 36.59 22.04
C GLY A 79 -4.53 36.24 21.28
N THR A 80 -4.59 36.10 19.97
CA THR A 80 -3.47 35.76 19.08
C THR A 80 -3.02 36.98 18.29
N ILE A 81 -1.70 37.14 18.08
CA ILE A 81 -1.12 38.22 17.27
C ILE A 81 -0.85 37.69 15.85
N TYR A 82 -1.50 38.30 14.86
CA TYR A 82 -1.34 38.04 13.43
C TYR A 82 -0.39 39.08 12.85
N CYS A 83 0.81 38.64 12.49
CA CYS A 83 1.91 39.46 12.04
C CYS A 83 1.94 39.58 10.53
N VAL A 84 2.08 40.80 10.01
CA VAL A 84 2.35 41.05 8.59
C VAL A 84 3.47 42.07 8.39
N ALA A 85 4.32 41.86 7.40
CA ALA A 85 5.35 42.79 6.94
C ALA A 85 5.43 42.81 5.41
N PRO A 86 5.62 43.96 4.75
CA PRO A 86 5.65 44.04 3.30
C PRO A 86 6.94 43.44 2.73
N VAL A 87 6.81 42.64 1.66
CA VAL A 87 7.92 42.07 0.89
C VAL A 87 8.21 43.00 -0.28
N MET A 88 9.44 43.47 -0.42
CA MET A 88 9.80 44.46 -1.44
C MET A 88 11.24 44.30 -1.93
N ARG A 89 11.54 44.89 -3.09
CA ARG A 89 12.90 45.04 -3.60
C ARG A 89 13.55 46.32 -3.04
N ARG A 90 14.79 46.23 -2.51
CA ARG A 90 15.51 47.37 -1.89
C ARG A 90 15.59 48.64 -2.74
N ALA A 91 15.55 48.52 -4.06
CA ALA A 91 15.71 49.63 -5.01
C ALA A 91 14.41 50.39 -5.35
N MET A 92 13.22 49.87 -5.02
CA MET A 92 11.94 50.45 -5.45
C MET A 92 10.88 50.47 -4.33
N PRO A 93 11.02 51.36 -3.32
CA PRO A 93 10.11 51.41 -2.16
C PRO A 93 8.73 52.05 -2.44
N SER A 94 8.48 52.55 -3.66
CA SER A 94 7.27 53.30 -4.04
C SER A 94 6.28 52.53 -4.92
N ALA A 95 6.56 51.27 -5.26
CA ALA A 95 5.62 50.40 -5.95
C ALA A 95 4.47 49.94 -5.00
N PRO A 96 3.28 49.58 -5.51
CA PRO A 96 2.28 48.89 -4.71
C PRO A 96 2.84 47.56 -4.18
N VAL A 97 2.56 47.24 -2.92
CA VAL A 97 3.04 46.00 -2.29
C VAL A 97 2.08 44.85 -2.62
N GLU A 98 2.56 43.95 -3.46
CA GLU A 98 1.84 42.77 -3.94
C GLU A 98 2.10 41.52 -3.09
N PHE A 99 3.17 41.47 -2.29
CA PHE A 99 3.51 40.33 -1.43
C PHE A 99 3.71 40.78 0.03
N TRP A 100 3.10 40.04 0.95
CA TRP A 100 3.17 40.30 2.40
C TRP A 100 3.64 39.05 3.13
N ALA A 101 4.74 39.17 3.86
CA ALA A 101 5.21 38.14 4.77
C ALA A 101 4.20 38.06 5.92
N ALA A 102 3.69 36.87 6.22
CA ALA A 102 2.68 36.61 7.25
C ALA A 102 3.18 35.58 8.27
N GLY A 103 2.74 35.69 9.53
CA GLY A 103 3.04 34.71 10.57
C GLY A 103 2.29 34.97 11.87
N VAL A 104 2.35 34.05 12.84
CA VAL A 104 1.58 34.13 14.09
C VAL A 104 2.54 34.21 15.29
N GLY A 105 2.32 35.20 16.17
CA GLY A 105 3.07 35.35 17.42
C GLY A 105 4.56 35.74 17.29
N CYS A 106 5.03 36.03 16.08
CA CYS A 106 6.43 36.28 15.71
C CYS A 106 6.72 37.75 15.36
N CYS A 107 6.01 38.67 16.00
CA CYS A 107 6.23 40.11 15.90
C CYS A 107 5.72 40.86 17.14
N GLU A 108 6.17 42.10 17.30
CA GLU A 108 5.55 43.07 18.20
C GLU A 108 4.39 43.79 17.48
N ARG A 109 3.60 44.58 18.21
CA ARG A 109 2.43 45.27 17.64
C ARG A 109 2.73 46.14 16.40
N ARG A 110 3.94 46.70 16.28
CA ARG A 110 4.34 47.63 15.20
C ARG A 110 5.81 47.48 14.74
N SER A 111 6.43 46.34 15.03
CA SER A 111 7.90 46.19 14.94
C SER A 111 8.33 44.73 14.97
N ASN A 112 9.60 44.50 14.63
CA ASN A 112 10.32 43.27 14.95
C ASN A 112 9.69 41.99 14.37
N PHE A 113 9.39 41.97 13.06
CA PHE A 113 8.97 40.76 12.36
C PHE A 113 10.12 39.75 12.31
N ASP A 114 9.90 38.58 12.91
CA ASP A 114 10.90 37.51 13.04
C ASP A 114 10.25 36.13 12.79
N CYS A 115 9.37 36.07 11.79
CA CYS A 115 8.64 34.86 11.43
C CYS A 115 9.47 33.97 10.49
N GLY A 116 9.78 32.75 10.96
CA GLY A 116 10.48 31.73 10.16
C GLY A 116 11.86 32.18 9.67
N SER A 117 12.13 32.00 8.38
CA SER A 117 13.42 32.32 7.75
C SER A 117 13.58 33.79 7.32
N ALA A 118 12.53 34.63 7.49
CA ALA A 118 12.43 35.99 6.95
C ALA A 118 13.59 36.94 7.32
N ARG A 119 14.25 36.69 8.47
CA ARG A 119 15.27 37.58 9.05
C ARG A 119 16.70 37.06 8.92
N LEU A 120 16.89 35.82 8.44
CA LEU A 120 18.22 35.25 8.32
C LEU A 120 19.08 36.08 7.34
N PRO A 121 20.37 36.34 7.63
CA PRO A 121 21.24 37.06 6.71
C PRO A 121 21.53 36.20 5.48
N GLY A 122 21.09 36.64 4.30
CA GLY A 122 20.99 35.79 3.10
C GLY A 122 19.75 34.89 3.10
N GLY A 123 18.72 35.28 3.87
CA GLY A 123 17.52 34.49 4.17
C GLY A 123 16.78 34.01 2.94
N SER A 124 16.04 32.91 3.14
CA SER A 124 15.41 32.16 2.06
C SER A 124 14.65 33.10 1.14
N LEU A 125 15.10 33.18 -0.12
CA LEU A 125 14.32 33.82 -1.17
C LEU A 125 13.02 33.05 -1.42
N THR A 126 12.86 31.86 -0.85
CA THR A 126 11.69 31.01 -0.97
C THR A 126 10.68 31.27 0.15
N ALA A 127 9.43 31.43 -0.23
CA ALA A 127 8.29 31.52 0.67
C ALA A 127 7.14 30.62 0.18
N LEU A 128 6.28 30.20 1.10
CA LEU A 128 5.11 29.36 0.86
C LEU A 128 3.85 30.22 0.82
N THR A 129 2.95 30.00 -0.13
CA THR A 129 1.67 30.76 -0.15
C THR A 129 0.75 30.31 0.99
N TYR A 130 0.01 31.25 1.58
CA TYR A 130 -0.91 30.97 2.70
C TYR A 130 -2.33 30.61 2.21
N THR A 131 -3.05 29.76 2.93
CA THR A 131 -4.44 29.38 2.58
C THR A 131 -5.43 29.51 3.73
N ALA A 132 -6.51 30.24 3.47
CA ALA A 132 -7.83 30.22 4.11
C ALA A 132 -7.93 30.45 5.63
N GLU A 133 -7.37 29.59 6.48
CA GLU A 133 -7.69 29.55 7.91
C GLU A 133 -6.89 30.58 8.73
N GLY A 134 -7.41 31.81 8.77
CA GLY A 134 -6.72 32.97 9.34
C GLY A 134 -6.54 34.09 8.33
N ASP A 135 -6.82 33.84 7.05
CA ASP A 135 -6.70 34.80 5.95
C ASP A 135 -7.43 36.12 6.22
N LYS A 136 -8.60 36.05 6.87
CA LYS A 136 -9.35 37.21 7.34
C LYS A 136 -8.54 38.12 8.27
N TYR A 137 -7.85 37.56 9.26
CA TYR A 137 -7.10 38.37 10.24
C TYR A 137 -5.83 38.96 9.63
N PHE A 138 -5.15 38.20 8.76
CA PHE A 138 -4.03 38.74 7.99
C PHE A 138 -4.47 39.83 6.99
N ALA A 139 -5.66 39.70 6.38
CA ALA A 139 -6.21 40.74 5.53
C ALA A 139 -6.53 42.03 6.32
N GLU A 140 -7.08 41.94 7.54
CA GLU A 140 -7.23 43.11 8.41
C GLU A 140 -5.88 43.69 8.85
N ALA A 141 -4.89 42.85 9.15
CA ALA A 141 -3.53 43.29 9.48
C ALA A 141 -2.86 44.05 8.31
N VAL A 142 -3.03 43.58 7.06
CA VAL A 142 -2.54 44.26 5.85
C VAL A 142 -3.24 45.60 5.64
N LYS A 143 -4.56 45.69 5.88
CA LYS A 143 -5.30 46.98 5.82
C LYS A 143 -4.79 47.96 6.88
N GLU A 144 -4.53 47.50 8.11
CA GLU A 144 -3.97 48.35 9.16
C GLU A 144 -2.55 48.81 8.79
N ALA A 145 -1.68 47.92 8.30
CA ALA A 145 -0.34 48.27 7.85
C ALA A 145 -0.35 49.31 6.71
N ALA A 146 -1.23 49.13 5.73
CA ALA A 146 -1.44 50.07 4.65
C ALA A 146 -1.83 51.46 5.15
N SER A 147 -2.78 51.53 6.11
CA SER A 147 -3.23 52.79 6.70
C SER A 147 -2.19 53.45 7.61
N VAL A 148 -1.40 52.67 8.35
CA VAL A 148 -0.40 53.20 9.31
C VAL A 148 0.84 53.72 8.60
N TYR A 149 1.30 53.02 7.56
CA TYR A 149 2.54 53.34 6.85
C TYR A 149 2.33 54.02 5.49
N SER A 150 1.09 54.37 5.14
CA SER A 150 0.70 54.95 3.84
C SER A 150 1.17 54.12 2.64
N ILE A 151 1.11 52.79 2.76
CA ILE A 151 1.52 51.84 1.72
C ILE A 151 0.33 51.57 0.80
N THR A 152 0.55 51.62 -0.52
CA THR A 152 -0.46 51.17 -1.48
C THR A 152 -0.45 49.65 -1.56
N VAL A 153 -1.58 49.01 -1.27
CA VAL A 153 -1.74 47.56 -1.37
C VAL A 153 -2.10 47.19 -2.80
N GLY A 154 -1.43 46.16 -3.34
CA GLY A 154 -1.77 45.59 -4.64
C GLY A 154 -3.18 45.00 -4.70
N LYS A 155 -3.80 45.00 -5.89
CA LYS A 155 -5.20 44.53 -6.05
C LYS A 155 -5.38 43.04 -5.77
N ARG A 156 -4.30 42.26 -5.86
CA ARG A 156 -4.25 40.83 -5.54
C ARG A 156 -3.11 40.53 -4.56
N ALA A 157 -2.95 41.41 -3.57
CA ALA A 157 -1.86 41.26 -2.60
C ALA A 157 -1.90 39.88 -1.92
N GLN A 158 -0.84 39.10 -2.14
CA GLN A 158 -0.67 37.75 -1.63
C GLN A 158 -0.03 37.75 -0.25
N ARG A 159 -0.34 36.71 0.53
CA ARG A 159 0.27 36.45 1.85
C ARG A 159 1.13 35.20 1.75
N VAL A 160 2.39 35.35 2.11
CA VAL A 160 3.41 34.30 2.02
C VAL A 160 4.08 34.09 3.39
N PHE A 161 4.39 32.85 3.71
CA PHE A 161 5.14 32.48 4.91
C PHE A 161 6.58 32.13 4.51
N PHE A 162 7.56 32.77 5.12
CA PHE A 162 8.97 32.49 4.87
C PHE A 162 9.41 31.32 5.75
N GLU A 163 9.42 30.13 5.17
CA GLU A 163 10.05 28.94 5.78
C GLU A 163 11.46 28.75 5.21
N GLY A 164 12.30 27.93 5.85
CA GLY A 164 13.69 27.69 5.43
C GLY A 164 13.83 27.00 4.06
N ASP A 165 14.15 25.71 4.09
CA ASP A 165 14.14 24.85 2.91
C ASP A 165 12.74 24.23 2.77
N PRO A 166 11.99 24.47 1.67
CA PRO A 166 10.67 23.89 1.49
C PRO A 166 10.70 22.35 1.45
N ALA A 167 11.79 21.72 1.02
CA ALA A 167 11.90 20.26 1.01
C ALA A 167 11.90 19.71 2.44
N VAL A 168 12.68 20.33 3.35
CA VAL A 168 12.70 19.97 4.77
C VAL A 168 11.34 20.18 5.41
N PHE A 169 10.64 21.27 5.09
CA PHE A 169 9.29 21.52 5.60
C PHE A 169 8.25 20.50 5.12
N ILE A 170 8.30 20.07 3.85
CA ILE A 170 7.45 19.01 3.30
C ILE A 170 7.71 17.67 4.02
N ASP A 171 8.98 17.33 4.25
CA ASP A 171 9.38 16.11 4.97
C ASP A 171 8.99 16.16 6.46
N ASP A 172 9.10 17.33 7.12
CA ASP A 172 8.64 17.54 8.49
C ASP A 172 7.12 17.39 8.60
N LEU A 173 6.32 18.00 7.71
CA LEU A 173 4.86 17.83 7.67
C LEU A 173 4.47 16.34 7.55
N TRP A 174 5.14 15.59 6.68
CA TRP A 174 4.90 14.15 6.53
C TRP A 174 5.32 13.37 7.77
N ARG A 175 6.49 13.66 8.35
CA ARG A 175 6.98 12.99 9.55
C ARG A 175 6.05 13.22 10.73
N GLU A 176 5.57 14.45 10.93
CA GLU A 176 4.64 14.78 12.01
C GLU A 176 3.26 14.14 11.80
N ALA A 177 2.72 14.13 10.58
CA ALA A 177 1.50 13.41 10.25
C ALA A 177 1.58 11.92 10.61
N VAL A 178 2.68 11.26 10.21
CA VAL A 178 2.93 9.83 10.49
C VAL A 178 3.11 9.58 11.99
N VAL A 179 3.89 10.42 12.69
CA VAL A 179 4.08 10.31 14.15
C VAL A 179 2.76 10.50 14.89
N ALA A 180 1.96 11.50 14.53
CA ALA A 180 0.65 11.73 15.13
C ALA A 180 -0.31 10.55 14.91
N ALA A 181 -0.34 9.98 13.70
CA ALA A 181 -1.16 8.81 13.37
C ALA A 181 -0.72 7.56 14.16
N ILE A 182 0.59 7.30 14.28
CA ILE A 182 1.13 6.18 15.06
C ILE A 182 0.82 6.35 16.55
N LEU A 183 1.05 7.54 17.12
CA LEU A 183 0.74 7.80 18.53
C LEU A 183 -0.75 7.64 18.82
N ALA A 184 -1.63 8.10 17.93
CA ALA A 184 -3.07 7.90 18.04
C ALA A 184 -3.48 6.42 17.98
N ALA A 185 -2.87 5.65 17.07
CA ALA A 185 -3.13 4.21 16.95
C ALA A 185 -2.65 3.43 18.19
N VAL A 186 -1.46 3.74 18.70
CA VAL A 186 -0.92 3.14 19.95
C VAL A 186 -1.78 3.52 21.15
N PHE A 187 -2.19 4.78 21.27
CA PHE A 187 -3.09 5.23 22.33
C PHE A 187 -4.43 4.47 22.29
N HIS A 188 -5.06 4.37 21.11
CA HIS A 188 -6.31 3.63 20.93
C HIS A 188 -6.17 2.13 21.21
N PHE A 189 -5.05 1.51 20.83
CA PHE A 189 -4.75 0.12 21.16
C PHE A 189 -4.64 -0.08 22.69
N CYS A 190 -3.96 0.83 23.38
CA CYS A 190 -3.88 0.82 24.85
C CYS A 190 -5.25 1.00 25.51
N THR A 191 -6.11 1.90 25.03
CA THR A 191 -7.48 2.04 25.58
C THR A 191 -8.32 0.79 25.32
N CYS A 192 -8.17 0.12 24.17
CA CYS A 192 -8.81 -1.18 23.88
C CYS A 192 -8.42 -2.25 24.91
N ILE A 193 -7.13 -2.35 25.27
CA ILE A 193 -6.64 -3.30 26.30
C ILE A 193 -7.20 -2.93 27.68
N ILE A 194 -7.14 -1.66 28.07
CA ILE A 194 -7.64 -1.19 29.37
C ILE A 194 -9.14 -1.44 29.52
N VAL A 195 -9.94 -1.14 28.50
CA VAL A 195 -11.39 -1.38 28.53
C VAL A 195 -11.71 -2.88 28.51
N SER A 196 -10.99 -3.68 27.73
CA SER A 196 -11.18 -5.14 27.71
C SER A 196 -10.90 -5.79 29.07
N THR A 197 -9.79 -5.41 29.71
CA THR A 197 -9.42 -5.91 31.05
C THR A 197 -10.34 -5.36 32.16
N ALA A 198 -10.85 -4.14 32.02
CA ALA A 198 -11.86 -3.59 32.93
C ALA A 198 -13.20 -4.34 32.82
N LEU A 199 -13.66 -4.65 31.60
CA LEU A 199 -14.89 -5.44 31.36
C LEU A 199 -14.77 -6.87 31.91
N GLN A 200 -13.61 -7.51 31.75
CA GLN A 200 -13.32 -8.81 32.38
C GLN A 200 -13.42 -8.72 33.91
N LYS A 201 -12.76 -7.72 34.54
CA LYS A 201 -12.80 -7.51 36.00
C LYS A 201 -14.18 -7.13 36.53
N ALA A 202 -15.01 -6.46 35.73
CA ALA A 202 -16.39 -6.12 36.08
C ALA A 202 -17.35 -7.32 36.09
N GLY A 203 -16.86 -8.54 35.84
CA GLY A 203 -17.68 -9.75 35.86
C GLY A 203 -18.66 -9.84 34.69
N VAL A 204 -18.44 -9.06 33.63
CA VAL A 204 -19.22 -9.14 32.38
C VAL A 204 -18.86 -10.45 31.68
N ARG A 205 -19.49 -11.56 32.12
CA ARG A 205 -19.43 -12.84 31.42
C ARG A 205 -19.96 -12.62 30.01
N TRP A 206 -19.10 -12.90 29.03
CA TRP A 206 -19.50 -12.93 27.63
C TRP A 206 -20.51 -14.05 27.44
N VAL A 207 -21.81 -13.71 27.37
CA VAL A 207 -22.89 -14.61 26.97
C VAL A 207 -22.83 -14.80 25.44
N GLY A 208 -21.68 -15.28 24.97
CA GLY A 208 -21.42 -15.76 23.61
C GLY A 208 -21.21 -17.27 23.55
N GLY A 209 -20.96 -17.90 24.70
CA GLY A 209 -21.06 -19.35 24.87
C GLY A 209 -22.51 -19.78 24.67
N ALA A 210 -22.84 -20.15 23.44
CA ALA A 210 -23.93 -21.08 23.18
C ALA A 210 -23.56 -22.41 23.86
N ARG A 211 -23.85 -22.51 25.16
CA ARG A 211 -24.06 -23.82 25.79
C ARG A 211 -25.16 -24.46 24.98
N GLY A 212 -24.77 -25.41 24.13
CA GLY A 212 -25.72 -26.30 23.50
C GLY A 212 -26.60 -26.86 24.61
N LEU A 213 -27.91 -26.91 24.33
CA LEU A 213 -28.78 -27.85 25.00
C LEU A 213 -28.16 -29.24 24.77
N LEU A 214 -27.40 -29.71 25.75
CA LEU A 214 -26.97 -31.10 25.80
C LEU A 214 -28.28 -31.91 25.94
N PRO A 215 -28.55 -32.87 25.05
CA PRO A 215 -29.76 -33.70 25.13
C PRO A 215 -29.61 -34.76 26.23
N GLY A 216 -29.45 -34.30 27.47
CA GLY A 216 -29.23 -35.11 28.67
C GLY A 216 -30.13 -34.74 29.85
N ASP A 217 -30.60 -33.49 29.93
CA ASP A 217 -31.46 -33.03 31.04
C ASP A 217 -32.95 -33.41 30.88
N GLU A 218 -33.34 -34.05 29.77
CA GLU A 218 -34.71 -34.51 29.54
C GLU A 218 -35.12 -35.65 30.50
N LEU A 219 -34.14 -36.44 30.98
CA LEU A 219 -34.34 -37.52 31.97
C LEU A 219 -34.58 -37.02 33.41
N ALA A 220 -34.27 -35.77 33.73
CA ALA A 220 -34.53 -35.19 35.05
C ALA A 220 -35.95 -34.62 35.19
N ALA A 221 -36.64 -34.35 34.07
CA ALA A 221 -37.98 -33.77 34.06
C ALA A 221 -39.10 -34.80 34.28
N GLU A 222 -38.92 -36.06 33.85
CA GLU A 222 -39.93 -37.11 34.03
C GLU A 222 -40.02 -37.64 35.47
N ASP A 223 -38.90 -37.80 36.20
CA ASP A 223 -38.93 -38.33 37.58
C ASP A 223 -39.55 -37.34 38.59
N MET A 224 -39.60 -36.04 38.24
CA MET A 224 -40.32 -35.03 39.03
C MET A 224 -41.85 -35.05 38.82
N LEU A 225 -42.35 -35.59 37.71
CA LEU A 225 -43.79 -35.66 37.41
C LEU A 225 -44.48 -36.90 38.01
N LEU A 226 -43.72 -37.95 38.36
CA LEU A 226 -44.27 -39.21 38.88
C LEU A 226 -44.44 -39.27 40.41
N ARG A 227 -44.02 -38.24 41.17
CA ARG A 227 -44.13 -38.18 42.64
C ARG A 227 -45.15 -37.17 43.19
N GLY A 228 -45.95 -36.53 42.32
CA GLY A 228 -46.88 -35.44 42.67
C GLY A 228 -48.33 -35.85 42.99
N GLY A 229 -48.57 -37.05 43.50
CA GLY A 229 -49.93 -37.54 43.76
C GLY A 229 -50.56 -37.03 45.07
N ALA A 230 -51.58 -36.17 44.94
CA ALA A 230 -52.73 -35.92 45.84
C ALA A 230 -52.87 -34.51 46.47
N ALA A 231 -53.81 -33.71 45.96
CA ALA A 231 -55.03 -33.27 46.69
C ALA A 231 -55.80 -32.13 45.98
N ARG A 232 -57.15 -32.19 46.03
CA ARG A 232 -58.13 -31.07 45.97
C ARG A 232 -57.85 -29.91 44.98
N GLY A 233 -58.58 -29.70 43.90
CA GLY A 233 -60.04 -29.76 43.76
C GLY A 233 -60.65 -28.37 43.49
N LYS A 234 -61.72 -28.35 42.68
CA LYS A 234 -62.67 -27.26 42.35
C LYS A 234 -62.43 -26.35 41.13
N ASP A 235 -63.55 -26.19 40.43
CA ASP A 235 -64.08 -25.07 39.65
C ASP A 235 -63.39 -24.58 38.36
N LYS A 236 -63.96 -25.08 37.25
CA LYS A 236 -64.70 -24.31 36.22
C LYS A 236 -64.06 -23.03 35.65
N SER A 237 -63.89 -23.08 34.33
CA SER A 237 -64.47 -22.16 33.30
C SER A 237 -63.46 -21.57 32.31
N SER A 238 -63.98 -21.26 31.11
CA SER A 238 -63.34 -20.46 30.05
C SER A 238 -62.17 -21.10 29.26
N THR A 239 -62.41 -22.25 28.64
CA THR A 239 -61.82 -22.53 27.32
C THR A 239 -62.69 -21.92 26.22
N HIS A 240 -62.16 -20.94 25.48
CA HIS A 240 -62.36 -20.84 24.03
C HIS A 240 -61.38 -19.83 23.39
N ASP A 241 -60.98 -20.15 22.16
CA ASP A 241 -60.40 -19.27 21.13
C ASP A 241 -59.13 -18.48 21.44
N HIS A 242 -57.99 -18.94 20.89
CA HIS A 242 -57.16 -18.16 19.94
C HIS A 242 -56.03 -19.01 19.34
N LEU A 243 -56.33 -19.80 18.29
CA LEU A 243 -55.32 -20.41 17.42
C LEU A 243 -55.92 -20.85 16.06
N ARG A 244 -56.17 -19.88 15.17
CA ARG A 244 -56.30 -20.09 13.71
C ARG A 244 -56.24 -18.76 12.94
N ASN A 245 -55.81 -18.87 11.68
CA ASN A 245 -55.58 -17.83 10.67
C ASN A 245 -54.14 -17.27 10.72
N VAL A 246 -53.19 -17.74 9.91
CA VAL A 246 -53.18 -17.99 8.44
C VAL A 246 -53.33 -16.71 7.63
N LEU A 247 -52.18 -16.25 7.12
CA LEU A 247 -51.94 -15.69 5.78
C LEU A 247 -53.15 -15.10 5.05
N ASP A 248 -53.22 -13.76 4.99
CA ASP A 248 -53.99 -13.04 3.97
C ASP A 248 -53.07 -12.06 3.20
N PRO A 249 -52.76 -12.31 1.92
CA PRO A 249 -51.93 -11.44 1.10
C PRO A 249 -52.78 -10.49 0.23
N ARG A 250 -53.59 -9.61 0.87
CA ARG A 250 -54.38 -8.57 0.16
C ARG A 250 -54.37 -7.21 0.88
N ALA A 251 -53.20 -6.57 0.92
CA ALA A 251 -53.15 -5.12 1.13
C ALA A 251 -53.51 -4.40 -0.18
N SER A 252 -54.62 -3.68 -0.16
CA SER A 252 -55.16 -2.89 -1.26
C SER A 252 -54.24 -1.75 -1.70
N TRP A 253 -54.20 -1.48 -3.00
CA TRP A 253 -53.77 -0.18 -3.53
C TRP A 253 -54.63 0.92 -2.90
N VAL A 254 -54.00 1.82 -2.14
CA VAL A 254 -54.61 3.08 -1.70
C VAL A 254 -54.01 4.18 -2.57
N GLU A 255 -54.85 4.83 -3.37
CA GLU A 255 -54.47 6.06 -4.07
C GLU A 255 -54.27 7.18 -3.04
N GLU A 256 -53.02 7.59 -2.82
CA GLU A 256 -52.73 8.82 -2.09
C GLU A 256 -53.18 10.03 -2.91
N LYS A 257 -54.19 10.74 -2.41
CA LYS A 257 -54.53 12.08 -2.89
C LYS A 257 -53.42 13.06 -2.50
N PRO A 258 -53.15 14.08 -3.32
CA PRO A 258 -52.11 15.06 -3.02
C PRO A 258 -52.52 15.95 -1.83
N GLU A 259 -51.96 15.69 -0.65
CA GLU A 259 -52.14 16.56 0.49
C GLU A 259 -51.36 17.86 0.37
N ARG A 260 -52.00 18.92 0.86
CA ARG A 260 -51.65 20.33 0.65
C ARG A 260 -50.34 20.70 1.35
N SER A 261 -49.33 21.03 0.54
CA SER A 261 -48.43 22.18 0.72
C SER A 261 -48.18 22.65 2.18
N CYS A 262 -47.34 21.93 2.92
CA CYS A 262 -46.67 22.50 4.10
C CYS A 262 -45.53 23.45 3.68
N LEU A 263 -45.88 24.72 3.43
CA LEU A 263 -44.92 25.82 3.31
C LEU A 263 -44.22 26.03 4.67
N GLY A 264 -43.08 25.37 4.89
CA GLY A 264 -42.30 25.55 6.12
C GLY A 264 -41.13 24.58 6.34
N CYS A 265 -41.14 23.39 5.75
CA CYS A 265 -40.01 22.48 5.82
C CYS A 265 -39.06 22.69 4.64
N GLY A 266 -37.98 23.46 4.86
CA GLY A 266 -36.86 23.54 3.92
C GLY A 266 -36.25 22.15 3.66
N PRO A 267 -35.61 21.95 2.50
CA PRO A 267 -35.03 20.65 2.15
C PRO A 267 -34.00 20.23 3.21
N ARG A 268 -34.11 18.99 3.69
CA ARG A 268 -33.04 18.36 4.47
C ARG A 268 -31.84 18.18 3.56
N HIS A 269 -30.94 19.16 3.56
CA HIS A 269 -29.62 19.01 2.97
C HIS A 269 -28.92 17.85 3.68
N TYR A 270 -28.82 16.72 2.98
CA TYR A 270 -27.86 15.69 3.32
C TYR A 270 -26.48 16.30 3.09
N TRP A 271 -25.78 16.62 4.18
CA TRP A 271 -24.39 17.06 4.14
C TRP A 271 -23.51 15.86 3.77
N VAL A 272 -23.50 15.51 2.49
CA VAL A 272 -22.44 14.70 1.90
C VAL A 272 -21.17 15.56 1.97
N PHE A 273 -20.31 15.26 2.94
CA PHE A 273 -19.01 15.89 3.04
C PHE A 273 -18.11 15.33 1.94
N HIS A 274 -18.21 15.92 0.75
CA HIS A 274 -17.18 15.76 -0.26
C HIS A 274 -15.84 16.23 0.32
N SER A 275 -14.78 15.47 0.07
CA SER A 275 -13.45 15.88 0.49
C SER A 275 -12.98 17.10 -0.32
N LEU A 276 -12.05 17.89 0.21
CA LEU A 276 -11.43 18.99 -0.57
C LEU A 276 -10.72 18.47 -1.82
N GLU A 277 -10.26 17.21 -1.78
CA GLU A 277 -9.68 16.50 -2.92
C GLU A 277 -10.74 16.20 -3.98
N GLU A 278 -11.92 15.69 -3.60
CA GLU A 278 -13.04 15.48 -4.54
C GLU A 278 -13.50 16.80 -5.17
N GLN A 279 -13.56 17.91 -4.42
CA GLN A 279 -13.88 19.23 -4.98
C GLN A 279 -12.81 19.73 -5.97
N HIS A 280 -11.53 19.46 -5.69
CA HIS A 280 -10.44 19.84 -6.59
C HIS A 280 -10.43 18.97 -7.85
N VAL A 281 -10.70 17.67 -7.72
CA VAL A 281 -10.87 16.74 -8.84
C VAL A 281 -12.07 17.14 -9.69
N GLU A 282 -13.22 17.49 -9.10
CA GLU A 282 -14.41 17.95 -9.82
C GLU A 282 -14.15 19.25 -10.62
N GLU A 283 -13.33 20.17 -10.07
CA GLU A 283 -12.96 21.40 -10.77
C GLU A 283 -11.96 21.15 -11.92
N ILE A 284 -10.98 20.26 -11.73
CA ILE A 284 -10.08 19.82 -12.82
C ILE A 284 -10.87 19.05 -13.89
N GLU A 285 -11.80 18.17 -13.50
CA GLU A 285 -12.68 17.41 -14.39
C GLU A 285 -13.52 18.37 -15.24
N LYS A 286 -14.13 19.41 -14.64
CA LYS A 286 -14.83 20.46 -15.40
C LYS A 286 -13.91 21.16 -16.40
N GLN A 287 -12.69 21.50 -16.01
CA GLN A 287 -11.73 22.17 -16.91
C GLN A 287 -11.35 21.28 -18.09
N ILE A 288 -11.05 19.99 -17.85
CA ILE A 288 -10.75 19.01 -18.91
C ILE A 288 -11.99 18.76 -19.78
N TRP A 289 -13.17 18.61 -19.18
CA TRP A 289 -14.42 18.44 -19.91
C TRP A 289 -14.68 19.62 -20.85
N PHE A 290 -14.52 20.86 -20.36
CA PHE A 290 -14.69 22.06 -21.19
C PHE A 290 -13.59 22.26 -22.23
N SER A 291 -12.36 21.77 -22.03
CA SER A 291 -11.33 21.79 -23.08
C SER A 291 -11.63 20.75 -24.16
N GLU A 292 -11.78 19.48 -23.79
CA GLU A 292 -11.95 18.40 -24.76
C GLU A 292 -13.31 18.46 -25.47
N SER A 293 -14.38 18.92 -24.82
CA SER A 293 -15.67 19.16 -25.49
C SER A 293 -15.55 20.23 -26.58
N ARG A 294 -14.79 21.31 -26.35
CA ARG A 294 -14.55 22.35 -27.37
C ARG A 294 -13.70 21.83 -28.52
N THR A 295 -12.73 20.95 -28.24
CA THR A 295 -11.94 20.26 -29.27
C THR A 295 -12.86 19.40 -30.14
N LEU A 296 -13.76 18.64 -29.53
CA LEU A 296 -14.74 17.80 -30.22
C LEU A 296 -15.75 18.63 -31.04
N ASP A 297 -16.28 19.72 -30.49
CA ASP A 297 -17.19 20.66 -31.20
C ASP A 297 -16.53 21.32 -32.43
N GLN A 298 -15.19 21.44 -32.43
CA GLN A 298 -14.41 21.94 -33.57
C GLN A 298 -14.10 20.86 -34.62
N GLY A 299 -14.51 19.61 -34.40
CA GLY A 299 -14.20 18.48 -35.27
C GLY A 299 -12.76 17.98 -35.14
N CYS A 300 -12.11 18.23 -34.01
CA CYS A 300 -10.80 17.69 -33.66
C CYS A 300 -10.95 16.52 -32.67
N ASP A 301 -10.06 15.53 -32.78
CA ASP A 301 -10.05 14.40 -31.85
C ASP A 301 -9.57 14.83 -30.44
N PRO A 302 -10.22 14.36 -29.35
CA PRO A 302 -9.82 14.70 -28.00
C PRO A 302 -8.51 13.99 -27.58
N SER A 303 -7.70 14.69 -26.79
CA SER A 303 -6.27 14.43 -26.60
C SER A 303 -5.92 13.72 -25.28
N PHE A 304 -6.81 12.88 -24.74
CA PHE A 304 -6.68 12.28 -23.40
C PHE A 304 -5.34 11.57 -23.14
N PHE A 305 -4.76 10.90 -24.14
CA PHE A 305 -3.52 10.13 -24.01
C PHE A 305 -2.28 10.82 -24.59
N ASP A 306 -2.36 12.10 -24.98
CA ASP A 306 -1.28 12.79 -25.69
C ASP A 306 0.07 12.83 -24.93
N ARG A 307 0.01 12.72 -23.61
CA ARG A 307 1.19 12.73 -22.72
C ARG A 307 1.74 11.33 -22.42
N VAL A 308 0.96 10.27 -22.63
CA VAL A 308 1.28 8.90 -22.24
C VAL A 308 1.53 8.09 -23.50
N VAL A 309 2.78 7.64 -23.69
CA VAL A 309 3.20 6.86 -24.85
C VAL A 309 3.67 5.49 -24.37
N ILE A 310 3.21 4.43 -25.03
CA ILE A 310 3.68 3.07 -24.73
C ILE A 310 5.17 2.97 -25.09
N ALA A 311 5.97 2.40 -24.19
CA ALA A 311 7.40 2.28 -24.38
C ALA A 311 7.74 1.41 -25.60
N GLU A 312 8.36 1.99 -26.64
CA GLU A 312 8.71 1.31 -27.90
C GLU A 312 9.67 0.13 -27.71
N ASP A 313 10.43 0.13 -26.62
CA ASP A 313 11.34 -0.94 -26.20
C ASP A 313 10.72 -1.92 -25.19
N GLY A 314 9.42 -1.78 -24.86
CA GLY A 314 8.77 -2.55 -23.79
C GLY A 314 9.28 -2.23 -22.38
N GLY A 315 9.93 -1.07 -22.19
CA GLY A 315 10.39 -0.58 -20.89
C GLY A 315 11.77 -1.05 -20.46
N PHE A 316 12.53 -1.77 -21.30
CA PHE A 316 13.84 -2.30 -20.91
C PHE A 316 14.85 -1.22 -20.51
N ASN A 317 14.77 0.00 -21.08
CA ASN A 317 15.59 1.14 -20.69
C ASN A 317 15.31 1.60 -19.25
N GLU A 318 14.06 1.53 -18.79
CA GLU A 318 13.67 1.95 -17.44
C GLU A 318 13.96 0.90 -16.37
N VAL A 319 14.32 -0.34 -16.74
CA VAL A 319 14.79 -1.36 -15.78
C VAL A 319 15.99 -0.87 -14.96
N ALA A 320 16.88 -0.07 -15.56
CA ALA A 320 18.01 0.52 -14.84
C ALA A 320 17.57 1.60 -13.82
N THR A 321 16.45 2.28 -14.06
CA THR A 321 15.82 3.22 -13.12
C THR A 321 15.11 2.46 -12.01
N LEU A 322 14.34 1.43 -12.37
CA LEU A 322 13.64 0.53 -11.45
C LEU A 322 14.61 -0.13 -10.46
N MET A 323 15.74 -0.67 -10.93
CA MET A 323 16.76 -1.28 -10.07
C MET A 323 17.47 -0.29 -9.13
N LYS A 324 17.50 1.02 -9.46
CA LYS A 324 17.96 2.07 -8.53
C LYS A 324 16.90 2.46 -7.50
N SER A 325 15.63 2.17 -7.76
CA SER A 325 14.51 2.43 -6.84
C SER A 325 14.34 1.38 -5.72
N ILE A 326 15.34 0.50 -5.53
CA ILE A 326 15.35 -0.48 -4.44
C ILE A 326 15.49 0.25 -3.10
N ASN A 327 14.35 0.37 -2.43
CA ASN A 327 14.21 0.95 -1.10
C ASN A 327 13.96 -0.14 -0.06
N TRP A 328 14.12 0.20 1.23
CA TRP A 328 13.93 -0.74 2.35
C TRP A 328 12.56 -1.47 2.33
N TYR A 329 11.50 -0.82 1.82
CA TYR A 329 10.17 -1.44 1.71
C TYR A 329 10.13 -2.63 0.74
N ARG A 330 11.01 -2.67 -0.29
CA ARG A 330 11.09 -3.82 -1.22
C ARG A 330 11.67 -5.05 -0.53
N TYR A 331 12.72 -4.87 0.28
CA TYR A 331 13.26 -5.94 1.13
C TYR A 331 12.21 -6.45 2.12
N PHE A 332 11.45 -5.54 2.74
CA PHE A 332 10.36 -5.91 3.64
C PHE A 332 9.26 -6.70 2.91
N SER A 333 8.86 -6.26 1.71
CA SER A 333 7.88 -6.96 0.88
C SER A 333 8.36 -8.34 0.44
N ALA A 334 9.60 -8.47 -0.05
CA ALA A 334 10.19 -9.75 -0.42
C ALA A 334 10.33 -10.71 0.79
N PHE A 335 10.75 -10.19 1.95
CA PHE A 335 10.79 -10.94 3.21
C PHE A 335 9.40 -11.41 3.63
N LEU A 336 8.38 -10.55 3.55
CA LEU A 336 6.99 -10.90 3.85
C LEU A 336 6.48 -12.00 2.90
N THR A 337 6.77 -11.91 1.60
CA THR A 337 6.40 -12.93 0.60
C THR A 337 7.04 -14.30 0.92
N VAL A 338 8.34 -14.33 1.26
CA VAL A 338 9.02 -15.58 1.66
C VAL A 338 8.48 -16.10 2.99
N GLY A 339 8.26 -15.23 3.97
CA GLY A 339 7.66 -15.58 5.26
C GLY A 339 6.28 -16.20 5.10
N MET A 340 5.44 -15.63 4.23
CA MET A 340 4.11 -16.13 3.87
C MET A 340 4.15 -17.51 3.21
N ILE A 341 5.10 -17.76 2.30
CA ILE A 341 5.32 -19.08 1.68
C ILE A 341 5.66 -20.14 2.75
N VAL A 342 6.69 -19.86 3.57
CA VAL A 342 7.13 -20.79 4.63
C VAL A 342 6.01 -21.04 5.63
N TYR A 343 5.32 -19.98 6.04
CA TYR A 343 4.21 -20.04 6.97
C TYR A 343 3.03 -20.87 6.43
N ASN A 344 2.62 -20.67 5.17
CA ASN A 344 1.53 -21.44 4.57
C ASN A 344 1.89 -22.93 4.43
N ILE A 345 3.12 -23.25 4.00
CA ILE A 345 3.61 -24.64 3.94
C ILE A 345 3.56 -25.30 5.32
N CYS A 346 4.09 -24.63 6.36
CA CYS A 346 4.05 -25.14 7.73
C CYS A 346 2.62 -25.27 8.28
N TYR A 347 1.73 -24.34 7.94
CA TYR A 347 0.31 -24.37 8.33
C TYR A 347 -0.39 -25.58 7.70
N ILE A 348 -0.25 -25.80 6.39
CA ILE A 348 -0.83 -26.94 5.68
C ILE A 348 -0.31 -28.24 6.28
N LEU A 349 1.01 -28.42 6.34
CA LEU A 349 1.61 -29.66 6.86
C LEU A 349 1.15 -29.98 8.28
N LYS A 350 0.97 -28.96 9.14
CA LYS A 350 0.49 -29.16 10.52
C LYS A 350 -1.01 -29.40 10.62
N SER A 351 -1.83 -28.61 9.90
CA SER A 351 -3.29 -28.73 9.84
C SER A 351 -3.69 -30.10 9.31
N ASP A 352 -3.14 -30.46 8.15
CA ASP A 352 -3.58 -31.60 7.37
C ASP A 352 -3.00 -32.91 7.96
N ALA A 353 -1.78 -32.90 8.51
CA ALA A 353 -1.27 -34.03 9.28
C ALA A 353 -2.06 -34.25 10.59
N HIS A 354 -2.55 -33.20 11.25
CA HIS A 354 -3.41 -33.35 12.42
C HIS A 354 -4.72 -34.07 12.02
N MET A 355 -5.34 -33.68 10.91
CA MET A 355 -6.55 -34.35 10.38
C MET A 355 -6.33 -35.82 9.99
N ILE A 356 -5.15 -36.15 9.46
CA ILE A 356 -4.79 -37.53 9.08
C ILE A 356 -4.50 -38.41 10.31
N THR A 357 -4.06 -37.81 11.42
CA THR A 357 -3.64 -38.54 12.64
C THR A 357 -4.67 -38.54 13.77
N SER A 358 -5.71 -37.71 13.70
CA SER A 358 -6.79 -37.69 14.69
C SER A 358 -7.81 -38.81 14.42
N ASP A 359 -7.79 -39.87 15.24
CA ASP A 359 -8.86 -40.89 15.27
C ASP A 359 -10.21 -40.28 15.68
N ASP A 360 -10.21 -39.12 16.36
CA ASP A 360 -11.37 -38.25 16.61
C ASP A 360 -11.86 -37.55 15.33
N ALA A 361 -12.16 -38.33 14.29
CA ALA A 361 -12.96 -37.91 13.14
C ALA A 361 -14.42 -37.69 13.59
N GLY A 362 -14.63 -36.57 14.29
CA GLY A 362 -15.89 -36.18 14.93
C GLY A 362 -17.11 -36.42 14.04
N GLY A 363 -18.14 -37.03 14.64
CA GLY A 363 -19.15 -37.81 13.93
C GLY A 363 -19.85 -37.12 12.76
N HIS A 364 -20.07 -37.90 11.69
CA HIS A 364 -20.94 -37.60 10.54
C HIS A 364 -21.03 -36.13 10.14
N MET A 365 -19.85 -35.52 9.94
CA MET A 365 -19.76 -34.17 9.42
C MET A 365 -20.40 -34.10 8.03
N TYR A 366 -21.45 -33.28 7.89
CA TYR A 366 -22.03 -32.98 6.58
C TYR A 366 -20.94 -32.42 5.66
N LEU A 367 -20.53 -33.23 4.70
CA LEU A 367 -19.63 -32.95 3.59
C LEU A 367 -20.37 -33.26 2.29
N ILE A 368 -20.20 -32.41 1.28
CA ILE A 368 -20.88 -32.55 -0.01
C ILE A 368 -20.27 -33.74 -0.78
N SER A 369 -18.98 -34.02 -0.64
CA SER A 369 -18.32 -35.19 -1.22
C SER A 369 -18.87 -36.52 -0.71
N GLU A 370 -19.31 -36.61 0.56
CA GLU A 370 -19.91 -37.85 1.08
C GLU A 370 -21.26 -38.15 0.42
N THR A 371 -22.01 -37.13 -0.02
CA THR A 371 -23.28 -37.33 -0.74
C THR A 371 -23.12 -37.40 -2.26
N VAL A 372 -22.17 -36.66 -2.84
CA VAL A 372 -22.02 -36.50 -4.30
C VAL A 372 -20.89 -37.35 -4.90
N ILE A 373 -19.73 -37.43 -4.25
CA ILE A 373 -18.52 -38.09 -4.81
C ILE A 373 -18.43 -39.55 -4.37
N LYS A 374 -18.82 -39.87 -3.14
CA LYS A 374 -18.72 -41.21 -2.57
C LYS A 374 -19.54 -42.27 -3.34
N PRO A 375 -20.81 -42.05 -3.74
CA PRO A 375 -21.55 -43.07 -4.49
C PRO A 375 -20.93 -43.47 -5.84
N PRO A 376 -20.52 -42.54 -6.74
CA PRO A 376 -19.85 -42.93 -7.98
C PRO A 376 -18.43 -43.48 -7.75
N LEU A 377 -17.70 -43.01 -6.72
CA LEU A 377 -16.39 -43.56 -6.37
C LEU A 377 -16.50 -45.01 -5.88
N ASP A 378 -17.43 -45.30 -4.97
CA ASP A 378 -17.73 -46.66 -4.49
C ASP A 378 -18.15 -47.57 -5.66
N PHE A 379 -18.92 -47.06 -6.62
CA PHE A 379 -19.28 -47.80 -7.84
C PHE A 379 -18.06 -48.14 -8.70
N VAL A 380 -17.15 -47.19 -8.93
CA VAL A 380 -15.90 -47.41 -9.69
C VAL A 380 -14.97 -48.39 -8.97
N LEU A 381 -14.82 -48.28 -7.64
CA LEU A 381 -14.00 -49.19 -6.84
C LEU A 381 -14.55 -50.63 -6.86
N ARG A 382 -15.88 -50.80 -6.81
CA ARG A 382 -16.55 -52.10 -7.00
C ARG A 382 -16.34 -52.65 -8.40
N MET A 383 -16.46 -51.82 -9.45
CA MET A 383 -16.15 -52.22 -10.84
C MET A 383 -14.71 -52.71 -10.99
N LEU A 384 -13.76 -52.07 -10.30
CA LEU A 384 -12.34 -52.46 -10.29
C LEU A 384 -12.03 -53.65 -9.36
N HIS A 385 -13.04 -54.25 -8.71
CA HIS A 385 -12.90 -55.41 -7.80
C HIS A 385 -11.89 -55.19 -6.66
N ILE A 386 -11.75 -53.95 -6.18
CA ILE A 386 -10.87 -53.60 -5.05
C ILE A 386 -11.61 -53.89 -3.74
N GLU A 387 -11.84 -55.16 -3.44
CA GLU A 387 -12.43 -55.60 -2.18
C GLU A 387 -11.46 -55.36 -1.01
N GLY A 388 -11.95 -54.72 0.06
CA GLY A 388 -11.17 -54.48 1.29
C GLY A 388 -10.76 -53.03 1.55
N THR A 389 -11.14 -52.06 0.71
CA THR A 389 -10.99 -50.64 1.09
C THR A 389 -11.96 -50.30 2.23
N GLY A 390 -11.44 -50.34 3.46
CA GLY A 390 -12.15 -49.84 4.65
C GLY A 390 -12.63 -48.40 4.43
N ARG A 391 -13.76 -48.05 5.08
CA ARG A 391 -14.54 -46.80 4.89
C ARG A 391 -13.65 -45.61 4.48
N PHE A 392 -13.67 -45.24 3.19
CA PHE A 392 -13.02 -44.02 2.71
C PHE A 392 -13.60 -42.82 3.44
N ASN A 393 -12.84 -42.27 4.38
CA ASN A 393 -13.23 -41.10 5.14
C ASN A 393 -12.83 -39.86 4.33
N ALA A 394 -13.81 -39.12 3.80
CA ALA A 394 -13.54 -37.94 2.97
C ALA A 394 -12.68 -36.88 3.71
N ASN A 395 -12.83 -36.81 5.05
CA ASN A 395 -12.01 -35.99 5.94
C ASN A 395 -10.50 -36.31 5.88
N VAL A 396 -10.10 -37.50 5.44
CA VAL A 396 -8.69 -37.92 5.30
C VAL A 396 -8.21 -37.77 3.86
N VAL A 397 -9.09 -38.01 2.88
CA VAL A 397 -8.75 -37.91 1.45
C VAL A 397 -8.38 -36.49 1.03
N VAL A 398 -9.14 -35.47 1.47
CA VAL A 398 -8.86 -34.07 1.10
C VAL A 398 -7.49 -33.58 1.62
N PRO A 399 -7.14 -33.74 2.92
CA PRO A 399 -5.79 -33.48 3.44
C PRO A 399 -4.66 -34.22 2.71
N ILE A 400 -4.84 -35.50 2.39
CA ILE A 400 -3.84 -36.28 1.63
C ILE A 400 -3.63 -35.69 0.23
N MET A 401 -4.71 -35.33 -0.47
CA MET A 401 -4.60 -34.68 -1.78
C MET A 401 -3.94 -33.30 -1.69
N GLU A 402 -4.24 -32.50 -0.66
CA GLU A 402 -3.64 -31.18 -0.45
C GLU A 402 -2.12 -31.27 -0.25
N ILE A 403 -1.68 -32.16 0.66
CA ILE A 403 -0.25 -32.43 0.89
C ILE A 403 0.42 -32.99 -0.39
N ALA A 404 -0.21 -33.95 -1.08
CA ALA A 404 0.36 -34.53 -2.30
C ALA A 404 0.50 -33.49 -3.42
N CYS A 405 -0.49 -32.63 -3.64
CA CYS A 405 -0.43 -31.53 -4.60
C CYS A 405 0.63 -30.50 -4.20
N LEU A 406 0.75 -30.15 -2.92
CA LEU A 406 1.80 -29.25 -2.44
C LEU A 406 3.20 -29.82 -2.72
N LEU A 407 3.43 -31.10 -2.41
CA LEU A 407 4.69 -31.79 -2.68
C LEU A 407 5.02 -31.81 -4.19
N LEU A 408 4.04 -32.09 -5.05
CA LEU A 408 4.22 -32.06 -6.50
C LEU A 408 4.61 -30.65 -7.00
N VAL A 409 3.99 -29.59 -6.47
CA VAL A 409 4.35 -28.20 -6.80
C VAL A 409 5.77 -27.88 -6.32
N LEU A 410 6.13 -28.23 -5.08
CA LEU A 410 7.48 -27.98 -4.54
C LEU A 410 8.56 -28.74 -5.33
N VAL A 411 8.31 -29.99 -5.72
CA VAL A 411 9.22 -30.76 -6.59
C VAL A 411 9.34 -30.10 -7.96
N TRP A 412 8.24 -29.67 -8.59
CA TRP A 412 8.26 -28.97 -9.87
C TRP A 412 9.12 -27.69 -9.77
N VAL A 413 8.85 -26.82 -8.79
CA VAL A 413 9.62 -25.58 -8.57
C VAL A 413 11.10 -25.87 -8.36
N THR A 414 11.43 -26.89 -7.58
CA THR A 414 12.82 -27.34 -7.36
C THR A 414 13.48 -27.77 -8.67
N VAL A 415 12.80 -28.58 -9.50
CA VAL A 415 13.31 -29.00 -10.82
C VAL A 415 13.54 -27.80 -11.74
N LEU A 416 12.61 -26.83 -11.80
CA LEU A 416 12.79 -25.62 -12.62
C LEU A 416 13.93 -24.73 -12.12
N ALA A 417 14.09 -24.60 -10.80
CA ALA A 417 15.17 -23.83 -10.20
C ALA A 417 16.54 -24.49 -10.46
N VAL A 418 16.64 -25.82 -10.32
CA VAL A 418 17.84 -26.59 -10.66
C VAL A 418 18.15 -26.49 -12.16
N GLU A 419 17.16 -26.62 -13.05
CA GLU A 419 17.37 -26.37 -14.48
C GLU A 419 17.85 -24.93 -14.76
N ALA A 420 17.30 -23.92 -14.08
CA ALA A 420 17.73 -22.53 -14.26
C ALA A 420 19.17 -22.30 -13.77
N ALA A 421 19.59 -22.98 -12.69
CA ALA A 421 20.94 -22.89 -12.14
C ALA A 421 21.99 -23.61 -13.01
N LEU A 422 21.66 -24.81 -13.53
CA LEU A 422 22.59 -25.65 -14.31
C LEU A 422 22.74 -25.20 -15.78
N VAL A 423 21.77 -24.48 -16.34
CA VAL A 423 21.80 -24.04 -17.74
C VAL A 423 22.65 -22.77 -17.92
N GLU A 424 23.37 -22.70 -19.04
CA GLU A 424 24.26 -21.59 -19.40
C GLU A 424 23.56 -20.20 -19.28
N PRO A 425 24.23 -19.17 -18.70
CA PRO A 425 23.68 -17.82 -18.53
C PRO A 425 23.05 -17.18 -19.79
N ARG A 426 23.48 -17.56 -21.00
CA ARG A 426 22.96 -17.00 -22.26
C ARG A 426 21.69 -17.69 -22.77
N SER A 427 21.30 -18.84 -22.22
CA SER A 427 20.21 -19.65 -22.74
C SER A 427 18.82 -19.09 -22.39
N ARG A 428 17.92 -19.06 -23.38
CA ARG A 428 16.49 -18.74 -23.17
C ARG A 428 15.84 -19.63 -22.10
N ARG A 429 16.25 -20.90 -21.99
CA ARG A 429 15.65 -21.86 -21.05
C ARG A 429 15.88 -21.45 -19.59
N ARG A 430 17.08 -20.95 -19.25
CA ARG A 430 17.40 -20.46 -17.91
C ARG A 430 16.46 -19.34 -17.49
N TRP A 431 16.40 -18.27 -18.29
CA TRP A 431 15.58 -17.09 -17.96
C TRP A 431 14.08 -17.37 -17.99
N LYS A 432 13.61 -18.26 -18.87
CA LYS A 432 12.21 -18.74 -18.88
C LYS A 432 11.85 -19.55 -17.64
N ASN A 433 12.75 -20.38 -17.14
CA ASN A 433 12.52 -21.14 -15.91
C ASN A 433 12.62 -20.23 -14.68
N LEU A 434 13.60 -19.34 -14.63
CA LEU A 434 13.81 -18.40 -13.53
C LEU A 434 12.64 -17.41 -13.39
N SER A 435 12.15 -16.84 -14.49
CA SER A 435 10.98 -15.96 -14.49
C SER A 435 9.72 -16.68 -13.97
N ARG A 436 9.50 -17.94 -14.35
CA ARG A 436 8.43 -18.77 -13.78
C ARG A 436 8.61 -18.98 -12.27
N VAL A 437 9.81 -19.39 -11.84
CA VAL A 437 10.15 -19.67 -10.43
C VAL A 437 9.97 -18.44 -9.53
N LEU A 438 10.21 -17.24 -10.05
CA LEU A 438 10.17 -16.01 -9.24
C LEU A 438 8.88 -15.17 -9.42
N PHE A 439 8.26 -15.10 -10.61
CA PHE A 439 7.04 -14.32 -10.81
C PHE A 439 5.74 -15.10 -10.57
N ASN A 440 5.72 -16.42 -10.82
CA ASN A 440 4.46 -17.18 -10.84
C ASN A 440 4.26 -18.05 -9.60
N PHE A 441 5.30 -18.79 -9.19
CA PHE A 441 5.19 -19.70 -8.06
C PHE A 441 5.10 -19.03 -6.67
N PRO A 442 5.79 -17.91 -6.37
CA PRO A 442 5.73 -17.31 -5.03
C PRO A 442 4.31 -16.91 -4.57
N PRO A 443 3.50 -16.15 -5.36
CA PRO A 443 2.13 -15.84 -4.95
C PRO A 443 1.23 -17.11 -4.95
N ALA A 444 1.45 -18.05 -5.87
CA ALA A 444 0.70 -19.29 -5.94
C ALA A 444 0.94 -20.22 -4.74
N ILE A 445 2.17 -20.28 -4.20
CA ILE A 445 2.50 -21.08 -3.01
C ILE A 445 2.08 -20.35 -1.72
N ALA A 446 2.23 -19.02 -1.66
CA ALA A 446 1.79 -18.22 -0.52
C ALA A 446 0.29 -18.37 -0.25
N GLY A 447 -0.54 -18.47 -1.30
CA GLY A 447 -1.99 -18.70 -1.21
C GLY A 447 -2.43 -20.15 -1.44
N PHE A 448 -1.52 -21.11 -1.55
CA PHE A 448 -1.86 -22.49 -1.90
C PHE A 448 -2.82 -23.12 -0.88
N SER A 449 -3.93 -23.68 -1.36
CA SER A 449 -4.79 -24.59 -0.60
C SER A 449 -5.79 -25.31 -1.52
N SER A 450 -6.38 -26.43 -1.11
CA SER A 450 -7.55 -27.02 -1.78
C SER A 450 -8.73 -26.05 -1.88
N MET A 451 -8.85 -25.09 -0.94
CA MET A 451 -9.84 -24.02 -1.01
C MET A 451 -9.67 -23.13 -2.25
N SER A 452 -8.45 -23.02 -2.81
CA SER A 452 -8.21 -22.26 -4.05
C SER A 452 -8.94 -22.84 -5.27
N LEU A 453 -9.46 -24.07 -5.21
CA LEU A 453 -10.34 -24.60 -6.26
C LEU A 453 -11.64 -23.78 -6.41
N LEU A 454 -12.05 -23.04 -5.37
CA LEU A 454 -13.15 -22.08 -5.44
C LEU A 454 -12.86 -20.90 -6.39
N HIS A 455 -11.59 -20.62 -6.71
CA HIS A 455 -11.20 -19.65 -7.74
C HIS A 455 -11.85 -19.97 -9.09
N TYR A 456 -11.81 -21.24 -9.50
CA TYR A 456 -12.31 -21.69 -10.80
C TYR A 456 -13.83 -21.61 -10.94
N VAL A 457 -14.56 -21.39 -9.84
CA VAL A 457 -16.02 -21.26 -9.81
C VAL A 457 -16.48 -19.88 -9.35
N ASN A 458 -15.55 -18.95 -9.11
CA ASN A 458 -15.85 -17.53 -8.94
C ASN A 458 -16.54 -17.01 -10.22
N PRO A 459 -17.71 -16.34 -10.13
CA PRO A 459 -18.46 -15.89 -11.30
C PRO A 459 -17.63 -15.10 -12.32
N SER A 460 -16.77 -14.18 -11.87
CA SER A 460 -15.95 -13.35 -12.77
C SER A 460 -14.97 -14.18 -13.59
N VAL A 461 -14.32 -15.15 -12.93
CA VAL A 461 -13.35 -16.07 -13.55
C VAL A 461 -14.07 -17.11 -14.42
N LEU A 462 -15.25 -17.56 -14.01
CA LEU A 462 -16.05 -18.53 -14.75
C LEU A 462 -16.58 -17.94 -16.06
N ILE A 463 -17.07 -16.70 -16.04
CA ILE A 463 -17.53 -15.96 -17.23
C ILE A 463 -16.38 -15.76 -18.21
N GLU A 464 -15.21 -15.32 -17.74
CA GLU A 464 -14.02 -15.11 -18.57
C GLU A 464 -13.62 -16.40 -19.32
N HIS A 465 -13.58 -17.54 -18.61
CA HIS A 465 -13.33 -18.84 -19.23
C HIS A 465 -14.47 -19.30 -20.17
N ILE A 466 -15.73 -18.99 -19.89
CA ILE A 466 -16.86 -19.33 -20.77
C ILE A 466 -16.74 -18.57 -22.11
N VAL A 467 -16.41 -17.29 -22.05
CA VAL A 467 -16.19 -16.43 -23.23
C VAL A 467 -15.01 -16.97 -24.05
N GLU A 468 -13.84 -17.17 -23.43
CA GLU A 468 -12.65 -17.74 -24.08
C GLU A 468 -12.95 -19.11 -24.73
N TYR A 469 -13.65 -19.98 -24.01
CA TYR A 469 -14.00 -21.32 -24.49
C TYR A 469 -15.01 -21.29 -25.64
N SER A 470 -15.86 -20.26 -25.70
CA SER A 470 -16.80 -20.06 -26.81
C SER A 470 -16.09 -19.54 -28.08
N HIS A 471 -15.12 -18.62 -27.95
CA HIS A 471 -14.37 -18.08 -29.08
C HIS A 471 -13.40 -19.09 -29.71
N ARG A 472 -12.72 -19.92 -28.91
CA ARG A 472 -11.71 -20.89 -29.40
C ARG A 472 -12.25 -22.00 -30.33
N ARG A 473 -13.55 -22.02 -30.71
CA ARG A 473 -14.19 -23.26 -31.20
C ARG A 473 -14.85 -23.21 -32.58
N ALA A 474 -14.04 -23.61 -33.58
CA ALA A 474 -14.48 -23.93 -34.95
C ALA A 474 -14.36 -25.43 -35.32
N SER A 475 -14.24 -26.36 -34.36
CA SER A 475 -14.06 -27.80 -34.66
C SER A 475 -14.83 -28.79 -33.76
N LEU A 476 -14.95 -30.02 -34.27
CA LEU A 476 -16.19 -30.83 -34.34
C LEU A 476 -16.68 -31.59 -33.10
N GLU A 477 -16.11 -31.41 -31.91
CA GLU A 477 -16.57 -32.12 -30.68
C GLU A 477 -17.16 -31.21 -29.57
N PRO A 478 -18.10 -30.30 -29.88
CA PRO A 478 -18.60 -29.29 -28.93
C PRO A 478 -19.05 -29.91 -27.60
N VAL A 479 -19.89 -30.95 -27.67
CA VAL A 479 -20.56 -31.53 -26.49
C VAL A 479 -19.54 -32.11 -25.49
N LEU A 480 -18.67 -33.04 -25.90
CA LEU A 480 -17.79 -33.77 -24.98
C LEU A 480 -16.92 -32.83 -24.14
N ALA A 481 -16.36 -31.79 -24.76
CA ALA A 481 -15.45 -30.91 -24.05
C ALA A 481 -16.17 -29.77 -23.29
N TRP A 482 -17.39 -29.37 -23.68
CA TRP A 482 -18.28 -28.59 -22.80
C TRP A 482 -18.69 -29.42 -21.57
N THR A 483 -19.03 -30.70 -21.73
CA THR A 483 -19.28 -31.62 -20.60
C THR A 483 -18.05 -31.73 -19.71
N LYS A 484 -16.85 -31.91 -20.28
CA LYS A 484 -15.60 -31.91 -19.51
C LYS A 484 -15.38 -30.61 -18.73
N PHE A 485 -15.66 -29.45 -19.35
CA PHE A 485 -15.57 -28.15 -18.68
C PHE A 485 -16.53 -28.07 -17.49
N VAL A 486 -17.82 -28.35 -17.69
CA VAL A 486 -18.84 -28.29 -16.63
C VAL A 486 -18.54 -29.27 -15.51
N VAL A 487 -18.21 -30.53 -15.83
CA VAL A 487 -17.85 -31.56 -14.83
C VAL A 487 -16.63 -31.15 -14.02
N LEU A 488 -15.59 -30.60 -14.65
CA LEU A 488 -14.40 -30.12 -13.94
C LEU A 488 -14.73 -28.95 -12.99
N ARG A 489 -15.55 -27.98 -13.43
CA ARG A 489 -15.95 -26.84 -12.59
C ARG A 489 -16.82 -27.29 -11.42
N LEU A 490 -17.75 -28.24 -11.63
CA LEU A 490 -18.53 -28.84 -10.54
C LEU A 490 -17.66 -29.62 -9.55
N LEU A 491 -16.64 -30.34 -10.03
CA LEU A 491 -15.67 -31.02 -9.17
C LEU A 491 -14.86 -30.02 -8.32
N CYS A 492 -14.38 -28.93 -8.93
CA CYS A 492 -13.72 -27.83 -8.23
C CYS A 492 -14.64 -27.18 -7.16
N LEU A 493 -15.93 -27.00 -7.45
CA LEU A 493 -16.91 -26.50 -6.48
C LEU A 493 -17.02 -27.43 -5.28
N VAL A 494 -17.28 -28.73 -5.50
CA VAL A 494 -17.50 -29.69 -4.40
C VAL A 494 -16.25 -29.84 -3.53
N ILE A 495 -15.07 -30.04 -4.14
CA ILE A 495 -13.81 -30.19 -3.38
C ILE A 495 -13.45 -28.87 -2.66
N GLY A 496 -13.61 -27.73 -3.32
CA GLY A 496 -13.31 -26.42 -2.75
C GLY A 496 -14.22 -26.06 -1.56
N VAL A 497 -15.53 -26.34 -1.66
CA VAL A 497 -16.48 -26.11 -0.56
C VAL A 497 -16.20 -27.05 0.61
N ASP A 498 -15.91 -28.33 0.36
CA ASP A 498 -15.60 -29.27 1.43
C ASP A 498 -14.30 -28.91 2.15
N ALA A 499 -13.24 -28.56 1.42
CA ALA A 499 -12.00 -28.06 2.01
C ALA A 499 -12.23 -26.81 2.87
N PHE A 500 -13.10 -25.90 2.41
CA PHE A 500 -13.50 -24.71 3.17
C PHE A 500 -14.26 -25.07 4.44
N LEU A 501 -15.30 -25.90 4.37
CA LEU A 501 -16.10 -26.31 5.53
C LEU A 501 -15.25 -27.05 6.57
N MET A 502 -14.32 -27.90 6.10
CA MET A 502 -13.38 -28.65 6.91
C MET A 502 -12.46 -27.71 7.72
N LYS A 503 -11.75 -26.79 7.05
CA LYS A 503 -10.84 -25.84 7.70
C LYS A 503 -11.56 -24.77 8.52
N PHE A 504 -12.76 -24.37 8.11
CA PHE A 504 -13.63 -23.49 8.91
C PHE A 504 -14.00 -24.15 10.24
N ARG A 505 -14.41 -25.43 10.25
CA ARG A 505 -14.73 -26.17 11.48
C ARG A 505 -13.52 -26.33 12.40
N MET A 506 -12.35 -26.66 11.87
CA MET A 506 -11.10 -26.69 12.66
C MET A 506 -10.80 -25.32 13.28
N THR A 507 -10.94 -24.25 12.50
CA THR A 507 -10.68 -22.88 12.98
C THR A 507 -11.71 -22.46 14.04
N ALA A 508 -12.97 -22.86 13.89
CA ALA A 508 -14.02 -22.62 14.88
C ALA A 508 -13.74 -23.28 16.24
N GLN A 509 -13.04 -24.43 16.28
CA GLN A 509 -12.59 -25.03 17.55
C GLN A 509 -11.59 -24.14 18.28
N TYR A 510 -10.69 -23.45 17.58
CA TYR A 510 -9.76 -22.49 18.18
C TYR A 510 -10.42 -21.16 18.57
N ILE A 511 -11.46 -20.73 17.84
CA ILE A 511 -12.24 -19.52 18.16
C ILE A 511 -13.09 -19.71 19.43
N ASN A 512 -13.61 -20.92 19.66
CA ASN A 512 -14.51 -21.23 20.78
C ASN A 512 -13.79 -21.59 22.10
N GLN A 513 -12.47 -21.46 22.17
CA GLN A 513 -11.71 -21.62 23.43
C GLN A 513 -11.83 -20.35 24.28
N GLU A 514 -11.96 -20.51 25.60
CA GLU A 514 -12.09 -19.37 26.53
C GLU A 514 -10.79 -18.54 26.63
N ASP A 515 -9.63 -19.19 26.43
CA ASP A 515 -8.31 -18.57 26.46
C ASP A 515 -7.75 -18.36 25.03
N ILE A 516 -7.47 -17.11 24.67
CA ILE A 516 -6.86 -16.75 23.37
C ILE A 516 -5.35 -16.93 23.45
N ASP A 517 -4.91 -18.14 23.14
CA ASP A 517 -3.51 -18.49 23.00
C ASP A 517 -2.91 -17.89 21.70
N MET A 518 -1.62 -17.55 21.70
CA MET A 518 -0.92 -17.10 20.48
C MET A 518 -1.00 -18.15 19.36
N ARG A 519 -1.13 -19.43 19.73
CA ARG A 519 -1.38 -20.54 18.79
C ARG A 519 -2.74 -20.39 18.09
N CYS A 520 -3.79 -19.98 18.80
CA CYS A 520 -5.12 -19.76 18.24
C CYS A 520 -5.13 -18.56 17.28
N VAL A 521 -4.44 -17.47 17.65
CA VAL A 521 -4.22 -16.32 16.76
C VAL A 521 -3.49 -16.74 15.48
N CYS A 522 -2.40 -17.52 15.60
CA CYS A 522 -1.68 -18.04 14.45
C CYS A 522 -2.54 -18.97 13.59
N GLN A 523 -3.39 -19.85 14.15
CA GLN A 523 -4.25 -20.72 13.34
C GLN A 523 -5.34 -19.90 12.60
N LEU A 524 -5.95 -18.93 13.29
CA LEU A 524 -6.94 -18.04 12.69
C LEU A 524 -6.36 -17.18 11.57
N ALA A 525 -5.16 -16.62 11.77
CA ALA A 525 -4.44 -15.88 10.73
C ALA A 525 -4.21 -16.74 9.49
N GLY A 526 -3.81 -18.01 9.67
CA GLY A 526 -3.55 -18.93 8.56
C GLY A 526 -4.80 -19.24 7.76
N PHE A 527 -5.91 -19.48 8.44
CA PHE A 527 -7.21 -19.63 7.78
C PHE A 527 -7.60 -18.37 6.98
N ILE A 528 -7.49 -17.17 7.58
CA ILE A 528 -7.80 -15.90 6.90
C ILE A 528 -6.90 -15.69 5.67
N LEU A 529 -5.60 -15.97 5.79
CA LEU A 529 -4.64 -15.83 4.69
C LEU A 529 -4.95 -16.82 3.54
N GLN A 530 -5.37 -18.05 3.86
CA GLN A 530 -5.84 -19.00 2.84
C GLN A 530 -7.18 -18.57 2.22
N LEU A 531 -8.10 -17.92 2.97
CA LEU A 531 -9.33 -17.35 2.40
C LEU A 531 -9.03 -16.21 1.42
N ILE A 532 -8.13 -15.30 1.77
CA ILE A 532 -7.66 -14.24 0.85
C ILE A 532 -6.98 -14.88 -0.38
N GLY A 533 -6.23 -15.97 -0.18
CA GLY A 533 -5.61 -16.76 -1.24
C GLY A 533 -6.58 -17.44 -2.23
N ILE A 534 -7.89 -17.53 -1.93
CA ILE A 534 -8.88 -18.08 -2.87
C ILE A 534 -8.98 -17.23 -4.15
N VAL A 535 -8.81 -15.92 -4.04
CA VAL A 535 -8.84 -15.00 -5.19
C VAL A 535 -7.57 -14.18 -5.17
N PRO A 536 -6.46 -14.64 -5.78
CA PRO A 536 -5.20 -13.93 -5.78
C PRO A 536 -5.29 -12.70 -6.70
N VAL A 537 -5.79 -11.59 -6.14
CA VAL A 537 -6.07 -10.35 -6.87
C VAL A 537 -4.86 -9.85 -7.65
N SER A 538 -3.65 -9.94 -7.08
CA SER A 538 -2.41 -9.55 -7.75
C SER A 538 -2.10 -10.35 -9.02
N ILE A 539 -2.43 -11.66 -9.04
CA ILE A 539 -2.28 -12.48 -10.25
C ILE A 539 -3.30 -12.03 -11.30
N ILE A 540 -4.56 -11.85 -10.92
CA ILE A 540 -5.65 -11.44 -11.83
C ILE A 540 -5.38 -10.06 -12.44
N VAL A 541 -4.97 -9.08 -11.63
CA VAL A 541 -4.63 -7.72 -12.10
C VAL A 541 -3.45 -7.78 -13.06
N ARG A 542 -2.38 -8.52 -12.72
CA ARG A 542 -1.21 -8.69 -13.59
C ARG A 542 -1.57 -9.37 -14.91
N GLU A 543 -2.34 -10.47 -14.87
CA GLU A 543 -2.77 -11.17 -16.09
C GLU A 543 -3.66 -10.29 -16.98
N ARG A 544 -4.52 -9.45 -16.41
CA ARG A 544 -5.33 -8.49 -17.16
C ARG A 544 -4.51 -7.36 -17.78
N LEU A 545 -3.53 -6.82 -17.05
CA LEU A 545 -2.58 -5.85 -17.58
C LEU A 545 -1.77 -6.46 -18.74
N LEU A 546 -1.19 -7.65 -18.54
CA LEU A 546 -0.46 -8.36 -19.59
C LEU A 546 -1.33 -8.60 -20.82
N ARG A 547 -2.58 -9.03 -20.66
CA ARG A 547 -3.49 -9.23 -21.78
C ARG A 547 -3.85 -7.93 -22.50
N ALA A 548 -3.98 -6.81 -21.79
CA ALA A 548 -4.21 -5.50 -22.40
C ALA A 548 -3.01 -4.99 -23.23
N PHE A 549 -1.77 -5.41 -22.92
CA PHE A 549 -0.59 -5.05 -23.71
C PHE A 549 -0.22 -6.07 -24.81
N PHE A 550 -0.41 -7.37 -24.56
CA PHE A 550 0.01 -8.45 -25.47
C PHE A 550 -1.11 -9.01 -26.35
N GLY A 551 -2.39 -8.86 -25.94
CA GLY A 551 -3.57 -9.34 -26.65
C GLY A 551 -4.31 -8.29 -27.49
N GLY A 552 -3.68 -7.13 -27.72
CA GLY A 552 -4.18 -6.09 -28.62
C GLY A 552 -5.61 -5.59 -28.32
N GLU A 553 -6.36 -5.30 -29.39
CA GLU A 553 -7.70 -4.69 -29.33
C GLU A 553 -8.79 -5.66 -28.87
N ASP A 554 -8.69 -6.95 -29.21
CA ASP A 554 -9.71 -7.94 -28.84
C ASP A 554 -9.58 -8.48 -27.40
N ALA A 555 -8.48 -8.15 -26.72
CA ALA A 555 -8.14 -8.59 -25.39
C ALA A 555 -8.22 -10.12 -25.21
N SER A 556 -7.99 -10.87 -26.29
CA SER A 556 -7.73 -12.30 -26.29
C SER A 556 -6.22 -12.53 -26.38
N GLU A 557 -5.73 -13.72 -26.03
CA GLU A 557 -4.29 -13.98 -26.07
C GLU A 557 -4.01 -15.24 -26.87
N ASP A 558 -3.56 -15.02 -28.10
CA ASP A 558 -3.30 -16.10 -29.04
C ASP A 558 -1.99 -16.84 -28.68
N ILE A 559 -1.76 -18.02 -29.28
CA ILE A 559 -0.58 -18.85 -28.92
C ILE A 559 0.74 -18.10 -29.18
N GLU A 560 0.78 -17.25 -30.22
CA GLU A 560 1.95 -16.41 -30.51
C GLU A 560 2.11 -15.28 -29.49
N GLU A 561 1.02 -14.64 -29.07
CA GLU A 561 1.02 -13.56 -28.07
C GLU A 561 1.42 -14.09 -26.70
N LYS A 562 0.94 -15.28 -26.32
CA LYS A 562 1.44 -15.96 -25.11
C LYS A 562 2.93 -16.25 -25.20
N ALA A 563 3.42 -16.61 -26.39
CA ALA A 563 4.86 -16.80 -26.58
C ALA A 563 5.64 -15.47 -26.50
N LYS A 564 5.05 -14.34 -26.91
CA LYS A 564 5.61 -12.99 -26.72
C LYS A 564 5.64 -12.61 -25.24
N GLU A 565 4.54 -12.72 -24.51
CA GLU A 565 4.45 -12.44 -23.06
C GLU A 565 5.46 -13.27 -22.25
N MET A 566 5.51 -14.58 -22.50
CA MET A 566 6.48 -15.47 -21.85
C MET A 566 7.94 -15.15 -22.20
N THR A 567 8.20 -14.62 -23.39
CA THR A 567 9.54 -14.20 -23.82
C THR A 567 9.90 -12.85 -23.21
N TYR A 568 8.95 -11.92 -23.10
CA TYR A 568 9.09 -10.66 -22.40
C TYR A 568 9.48 -10.88 -20.94
N HIS A 569 8.73 -11.70 -20.19
CA HIS A 569 9.07 -12.03 -18.80
C HIS A 569 10.47 -12.64 -18.63
N ALA A 570 10.92 -13.46 -19.59
CA ALA A 570 12.27 -14.01 -19.57
C ALA A 570 13.35 -12.94 -19.86
N LEU A 571 13.10 -12.03 -20.80
CA LEU A 571 14.01 -10.92 -21.10
C LEU A 571 14.07 -9.90 -19.95
N LEU A 572 12.93 -9.58 -19.34
CA LEU A 572 12.83 -8.69 -18.18
C LEU A 572 13.61 -9.24 -16.99
N CYS A 573 13.43 -10.53 -16.69
CA CYS A 573 14.19 -11.24 -15.66
C CYS A 573 15.71 -11.19 -15.93
N ARG A 574 16.14 -11.31 -17.19
CA ARG A 574 17.56 -11.18 -17.58
C ARG A 574 18.09 -9.76 -17.41
N GLU A 575 17.31 -8.74 -17.79
CA GLU A 575 17.77 -7.35 -17.76
C GLU A 575 17.77 -6.79 -16.33
N MET A 576 16.81 -7.19 -15.48
CA MET A 576 16.85 -6.95 -14.03
C MET A 576 18.10 -7.56 -13.40
N TYR A 577 18.45 -8.81 -13.76
CA TYR A 577 19.68 -9.44 -13.28
C TYR A 577 20.93 -8.65 -13.71
N ARG A 578 20.99 -8.23 -14.98
CA ARG A 578 22.11 -7.46 -15.53
C ARG A 578 22.31 -6.11 -14.83
N HIS A 579 21.23 -5.46 -14.41
CA HIS A 579 21.26 -4.17 -13.71
C HIS A 579 21.29 -4.28 -12.18
N SER A 580 21.25 -5.50 -11.62
CA SER A 580 21.41 -5.72 -10.18
C SER A 580 22.85 -5.48 -9.72
N GLN A 581 23.01 -4.97 -8.49
CA GLN A 581 24.33 -4.83 -7.87
C GLN A 581 24.74 -6.12 -7.15
N SER A 582 23.76 -6.89 -6.66
CA SER A 582 23.94 -8.22 -6.08
C SER A 582 22.81 -9.17 -6.49
N ASP A 583 23.08 -10.48 -6.39
CA ASP A 583 22.06 -11.53 -6.60
C ASP A 583 20.87 -11.37 -5.62
N LEU A 584 21.10 -10.80 -4.42
CA LEU A 584 20.05 -10.52 -3.44
C LEU A 584 19.12 -9.40 -3.92
N ASP A 585 19.66 -8.31 -4.45
CA ASP A 585 18.88 -7.18 -4.97
C ASP A 585 17.98 -7.62 -6.14
N PHE A 586 18.51 -8.50 -7.00
CA PHE A 586 17.74 -9.14 -8.05
C PHE A 586 16.58 -9.97 -7.47
N VAL A 587 16.84 -10.89 -6.53
CA VAL A 587 15.78 -11.71 -5.92
C VAL A 587 14.74 -10.85 -5.20
N VAL A 588 15.17 -9.81 -4.47
CA VAL A 588 14.29 -8.86 -3.78
C VAL A 588 13.44 -8.07 -4.76
N MET A 589 14.01 -7.57 -5.86
CA MET A 589 13.24 -6.89 -6.90
C MET A 589 12.17 -7.82 -7.47
N VAL A 590 12.54 -9.02 -7.92
CA VAL A 590 11.60 -9.92 -8.61
C VAL A 590 10.50 -10.44 -7.65
N LEU A 591 10.82 -10.67 -6.36
CA LEU A 591 9.83 -11.06 -5.35
C LEU A 591 8.92 -9.91 -4.87
N SER A 592 9.32 -8.65 -5.07
CA SER A 592 8.51 -7.46 -4.74
C SER A 592 7.90 -6.77 -5.98
N PHE A 593 8.13 -7.31 -7.17
CA PHE A 593 7.67 -6.76 -8.44
C PHE A 593 6.14 -6.84 -8.55
N ASN A 594 5.51 -5.70 -8.78
CA ASN A 594 4.05 -5.57 -8.81
C ASN A 594 3.54 -4.94 -10.13
N ASP A 595 2.23 -4.72 -10.19
CA ASP A 595 1.51 -4.08 -11.29
C ASP A 595 1.93 -2.62 -11.52
N VAL A 596 2.27 -1.87 -10.47
CA VAL A 596 2.78 -0.49 -10.57
C VAL A 596 4.17 -0.46 -11.21
N ASP A 597 5.04 -1.39 -10.85
CA ASP A 597 6.37 -1.54 -11.46
C ASP A 597 6.25 -1.87 -12.95
N PHE A 598 5.34 -2.80 -13.30
CA PHE A 598 5.06 -3.14 -14.70
C PHE A 598 4.48 -1.96 -15.48
N GLN A 599 3.55 -1.20 -14.91
CA GLN A 599 3.01 0.01 -15.52
C GLN A 599 4.10 1.08 -15.73
N GLY A 600 5.00 1.27 -14.76
CA GLY A 600 6.12 2.20 -14.84
C GLY A 600 7.19 1.80 -15.86
N LEU A 601 7.27 0.52 -16.25
CA LEU A 601 8.08 0.08 -17.39
C LEU A 601 7.35 0.32 -18.72
N MET A 602 6.05 0.07 -18.80
CA MET A 602 5.31 0.12 -20.07
C MET A 602 4.91 1.53 -20.52
N LEU A 603 4.83 2.52 -19.62
CA LEU A 603 4.33 3.86 -19.92
C LEU A 603 5.41 4.94 -19.78
N ASN A 604 5.78 5.53 -20.92
CA ASN A 604 6.68 6.69 -20.98
C ASN A 604 5.89 8.01 -21.07
N MET A 605 6.38 9.04 -20.38
CA MET A 605 5.84 10.39 -20.50
C MET A 605 6.48 11.13 -21.68
N ASN A 606 5.66 11.67 -22.58
CA ASN A 606 6.16 12.40 -23.75
C ASN A 606 6.68 13.79 -23.35
N SER A 607 7.98 13.85 -23.06
CA SER A 607 8.69 15.09 -22.69
C SER A 607 8.63 16.21 -23.74
N SER A 608 8.29 15.92 -25.00
CA SER A 608 8.09 16.97 -26.03
C SER A 608 6.71 17.63 -25.98
N LYS A 609 5.70 16.95 -25.42
CA LYS A 609 4.34 17.45 -25.19
C LYS A 609 4.10 17.93 -23.76
N MET A 610 5.06 17.75 -22.85
CA MET A 610 5.15 18.59 -21.65
C MET A 610 5.41 20.04 -22.12
N GLY A 611 4.42 20.93 -21.89
CA GLY A 611 4.59 22.36 -22.12
C GLY A 611 5.75 22.93 -21.26
N PRO A 612 6.11 24.21 -21.40
CA PRO A 612 7.33 24.80 -20.80
C PRO A 612 7.45 24.78 -19.25
N ARG A 613 6.57 24.09 -18.51
CA ARG A 613 6.81 23.68 -17.12
C ARG A 613 7.90 22.57 -17.06
N THR A 614 8.74 22.64 -16.03
CA THR A 614 9.57 21.54 -15.49
C THR A 614 10.64 20.84 -16.36
N SER A 615 11.15 21.44 -17.44
CA SER A 615 12.37 20.93 -18.12
C SER A 615 13.71 21.33 -17.46
N LEU A 616 13.68 22.13 -16.38
CA LEU A 616 14.88 22.64 -15.69
C LEU A 616 15.53 21.67 -14.69
N GLU A 617 14.78 20.76 -14.05
CA GLU A 617 15.36 19.87 -13.01
C GLU A 617 16.11 18.66 -13.57
N VAL A 618 15.68 18.08 -14.69
CA VAL A 618 16.25 16.80 -15.18
C VAL A 618 17.63 16.97 -15.81
N LYS A 619 17.96 18.14 -16.39
CA LYS A 619 19.26 18.37 -17.03
C LYS A 619 20.35 18.88 -16.08
N GLY A 620 19.98 19.48 -14.94
CA GLY A 620 20.94 20.09 -14.00
C GLY A 620 21.89 19.08 -13.35
N ASN A 621 21.39 17.93 -12.90
CA ASN A 621 22.17 16.98 -12.10
C ASN A 621 22.92 15.90 -12.90
N ALA A 622 22.55 15.61 -14.15
CA ALA A 622 23.13 14.50 -14.92
C ALA A 622 24.54 14.79 -15.50
N GLN A 623 24.87 16.05 -15.79
CA GLN A 623 26.19 16.42 -16.33
C GLN A 623 27.20 16.82 -15.25
N VAL A 624 26.76 17.47 -14.16
CA VAL A 624 27.67 17.91 -13.08
C VAL A 624 28.17 16.72 -12.25
N THR A 625 27.29 15.75 -11.94
CA THR A 625 27.69 14.54 -11.21
C THR A 625 28.68 13.66 -11.99
N LYS A 626 28.51 13.52 -13.31
CA LYS A 626 29.40 12.70 -14.15
C LYS A 626 30.85 13.19 -14.21
N LYS A 627 31.09 14.49 -14.02
CA LYS A 627 32.46 15.02 -13.98
C LYS A 627 33.06 14.90 -12.59
N ASN A 628 32.31 15.29 -11.56
CA ASN A 628 32.82 15.31 -10.19
C ASN A 628 32.94 13.89 -9.56
N SER A 629 32.09 12.93 -9.93
CA SER A 629 32.17 11.57 -9.36
C SER A 629 33.24 10.67 -10.00
N VAL A 630 33.89 11.09 -11.09
CA VAL A 630 35.01 10.34 -11.70
C VAL A 630 36.34 10.79 -11.12
N GLU A 631 36.53 12.10 -10.91
CA GLU A 631 37.67 12.64 -10.16
C GLU A 631 37.61 12.19 -8.68
N GLY A 632 36.48 12.39 -8.01
CA GLY A 632 36.35 12.12 -6.57
C GLY A 632 36.33 10.64 -6.17
N ARG A 633 35.86 9.73 -7.05
CA ARG A 633 35.91 8.28 -6.75
C ARG A 633 37.34 7.73 -6.85
N LYS A 634 38.16 8.26 -7.76
CA LYS A 634 39.57 7.84 -7.88
C LYS A 634 40.40 8.19 -6.64
N SER A 635 40.29 9.41 -6.12
CA SER A 635 41.05 9.74 -4.90
C SER A 635 40.56 8.92 -3.70
N LEU A 636 39.23 8.70 -3.57
CA LEU A 636 38.69 7.91 -2.46
C LEU A 636 39.06 6.42 -2.55
N GLU A 637 39.19 5.85 -3.75
CA GLU A 637 39.72 4.48 -3.94
C GLU A 637 41.23 4.41 -3.64
N GLU A 638 42.03 5.39 -4.08
CA GLU A 638 43.46 5.47 -3.71
C GLU A 638 43.66 5.65 -2.19
N ASP A 639 42.86 6.48 -1.53
CA ASP A 639 42.94 6.70 -0.08
C ASP A 639 42.55 5.43 0.70
N LEU A 640 41.46 4.74 0.32
CA LEU A 640 41.06 3.48 0.96
C LEU A 640 42.05 2.34 0.72
N GLU A 641 42.65 2.24 -0.47
CA GLU A 641 43.64 1.21 -0.79
C GLU A 641 44.95 1.44 -0.01
N ASN A 642 45.36 2.70 0.17
CA ASN A 642 46.49 3.08 1.02
C ASN A 642 46.24 2.79 2.52
N ASP A 643 45.05 3.12 3.05
CA ASP A 643 44.68 2.80 4.43
C ASP A 643 44.66 1.28 4.68
N PHE A 644 44.14 0.48 3.73
CA PHE A 644 44.18 -0.99 3.83
C PHE A 644 45.61 -1.53 3.81
N LEU A 645 46.50 -0.92 3.02
CA LEU A 645 47.93 -1.27 2.97
C LEU A 645 48.70 -0.86 4.25
N GLU A 646 48.37 0.28 4.86
CA GLU A 646 48.89 0.70 6.18
C GLU A 646 48.47 -0.31 7.27
N VAL A 647 47.20 -0.66 7.34
CA VAL A 647 46.68 -1.65 8.31
C VAL A 647 47.31 -3.04 8.09
N ALA A 648 47.49 -3.47 6.83
CA ALA A 648 48.18 -4.71 6.50
C ALA A 648 49.67 -4.70 6.88
N ARG A 649 50.38 -3.57 6.72
CA ARG A 649 51.77 -3.38 7.17
C ARG A 649 51.87 -3.40 8.70
N ALA A 650 50.96 -2.72 9.40
CA ALA A 650 50.90 -2.75 10.86
C ALA A 650 50.66 -4.18 11.39
N ALA A 651 49.77 -4.94 10.75
CA ALA A 651 49.51 -6.33 11.08
C ALA A 651 50.75 -7.23 10.86
N SER A 652 51.50 -7.05 9.77
CA SER A 652 52.70 -7.86 9.49
C SER A 652 53.83 -7.59 10.48
N ILE A 653 54.06 -6.33 10.86
CA ILE A 653 55.03 -5.92 11.87
C ILE A 653 54.68 -6.50 13.25
N SER A 654 53.38 -6.61 13.59
CA SER A 654 52.93 -7.25 14.83
C SER A 654 53.28 -8.74 14.90
N LYS A 655 53.28 -9.43 13.75
CA LYS A 655 53.53 -10.88 13.64
C LYS A 655 55.02 -11.20 13.73
N ALA A 656 55.89 -10.31 13.23
CA ALA A 656 57.35 -10.43 13.34
C ALA A 656 57.88 -10.31 14.79
N ARG A 657 57.14 -9.65 15.70
CA ARG A 657 57.60 -9.38 17.08
C ARG A 657 57.35 -10.48 18.11
N ARG A 658 56.69 -11.59 17.77
CA ARG A 658 56.40 -12.70 18.73
C ARG A 658 57.44 -13.83 18.74
N GLY A 659 58.59 -13.67 18.07
CA GLY A 659 59.57 -14.73 17.82
C GLY A 659 61.00 -14.45 18.31
N ALA A 660 61.20 -13.86 19.50
CA ALA A 660 62.55 -13.71 20.09
C ALA A 660 62.54 -13.81 21.62
N ARG A 661 63.32 -14.75 22.19
CA ARG A 661 63.66 -14.79 23.62
C ARG A 661 64.83 -13.84 23.93
N PRO A 662 64.95 -13.29 25.16
CA PRO A 662 65.93 -12.27 25.48
C PRO A 662 67.33 -12.85 25.76
N GLY A 663 68.36 -12.18 25.24
CA GLY A 663 69.77 -12.51 25.48
C GLY A 663 70.66 -11.26 25.61
N ALA A 664 71.16 -11.04 26.83
CA ALA A 664 72.41 -10.36 27.21
C ALA A 664 72.95 -9.14 26.40
N THR A 665 72.93 -7.97 27.06
CA THR A 665 74.05 -7.00 27.21
C THR A 665 74.94 -6.60 25.99
N THR A 666 75.03 -5.30 25.68
CA THR A 666 76.21 -4.44 26.03
C THR A 666 76.14 -2.98 25.52
N ARG A 667 76.78 -2.07 26.29
CA ARG A 667 77.46 -0.78 25.95
C ARG A 667 76.99 0.18 24.82
N LYS A 668 76.62 1.39 25.27
CA LYS A 668 77.00 2.78 24.83
C LYS A 668 78.42 2.94 24.18
N PRO A 669 78.83 4.08 23.55
CA PRO A 669 78.14 5.39 23.33
C PRO A 669 78.40 6.17 21.99
N ARG A 670 77.72 7.34 21.84
CA ARG A 670 78.15 8.66 21.27
C ARG A 670 78.54 8.90 19.79
N GLU A 671 78.38 10.19 19.42
CA GLU A 671 78.91 10.95 18.24
C GLU A 671 78.29 10.61 16.86
N GLY A 672 78.15 11.54 15.90
CA GLY A 672 78.41 12.99 15.91
C GLY A 672 77.92 13.74 14.64
N ARG A 673 77.41 14.96 14.85
CA ARG A 673 77.50 16.22 14.06
C ARG A 673 77.89 16.25 12.55
N ALA A 674 77.15 17.10 11.82
CA ALA A 674 77.57 18.05 10.74
C ALA A 674 77.50 17.67 9.24
N GLY A 675 77.04 18.66 8.43
CA GLY A 675 77.21 18.79 6.97
C GLY A 675 76.25 17.95 6.10
N GLY A 676 75.68 18.42 4.99
CA GLY A 676 75.79 19.71 4.28
C GLY A 676 75.97 19.50 2.77
N GLY A 677 75.08 20.04 1.93
CA GLY A 677 75.23 19.99 0.46
C GLY A 677 73.92 19.93 -0.34
N SER A 678 73.79 20.79 -1.35
CA SER A 678 72.70 20.84 -2.35
C SER A 678 73.27 21.35 -3.68
N PRO A 679 72.56 21.27 -4.83
CA PRO A 679 71.59 20.27 -5.28
C PRO A 679 72.20 19.46 -6.47
N PRO A 680 72.02 19.68 -7.81
CA PRO A 680 71.00 20.37 -8.63
C PRO A 680 70.32 19.51 -9.75
N SER A 681 69.19 20.04 -10.25
CA SER A 681 68.62 19.89 -11.62
C SER A 681 67.77 18.64 -12.05
N PRO A 682 66.85 18.80 -13.04
CA PRO A 682 65.69 17.92 -13.28
C PRO A 682 65.69 17.23 -14.67
N ILE A 683 64.60 16.54 -15.07
CA ILE A 683 63.92 16.65 -16.40
C ILE A 683 62.64 15.76 -16.50
N CYS A 684 61.68 16.25 -17.28
CA CYS A 684 60.37 15.70 -17.75
C CYS A 684 60.50 14.52 -18.76
N PRO A 685 59.42 13.94 -19.34
CA PRO A 685 58.00 14.37 -19.38
C PRO A 685 56.95 13.39 -18.85
#